data_AF-A0A2E0V3W6-F1
#
_entry.id   AF-A0A2E0V3W6-F1
#
_cell.length_a   1.000
_cell.length_b   1.000
_cell.length_c   1.000
_cell.angle_alpha   90.00
_cell.angle_beta   90.00
_cell.angle_gamma   90.00
#
_symmetry.space_group_name_H-M   'P 1'
#
loop_
_entity.id
_entity.type
_entity.pdbx_description
1 polymer ?
#
loop_
_entity_poly.entity_id
_entity_poly.type
_entity_poly.pdbx_seq_one_letter_code
_entity_poly.pdbx_strand_id
1 'polypeptide(L)'
;MRASLIIILVLGVLPPAARAEEARWRQSYDAGYHDRSGAYAGGSEIMHLVAHKGHLYAANGYWVDARWVIPPEGQKQSAQVLRLDQEGGEWQVDLDTGRANGMGLEYMKGNVLKSVTFTRDGNGAPLPRPRNLLVMAAGANFERGGAVSVWVRDDDSGTWAHTLVRHGSSAGGVRWVPRDMEVHRDQVTGVERLFLSLGNPGIVSGVFDESAPGGIRWNRHLEHPFLTEGTFRTRPLGMARANGILYFSEGGSIYQRVDGERAEYREVLDLHEDTDTDVGGIRGLTAIENPKGEGESLLFLWAPGDRSASQIKRMDPDGRGGFVIQDEARIIDLMGKALGVEVVYTLGAHNMMYPVVDPVTSETVHIIGFQGNIRGKNELRWKGSALYAGAMYALRRPDQSYEVREVNNAFEPGKPLLVSPRAFCLSPFGDGGLYIGGHDASRKISDDMAWIFEAPLEVVLGRKEARDAGSGQRRSPRAERLDEGPIYELRIYSANEGRHAHLIKRFREHTDRLFRKHGLEALGYWIPTEGPAKKRRRFVYLLRHPSRYAAYENWVAFFNDREWEAVLDRPEFQSLLSQRPESIFLRENDYSALKEVAINEPGGIYELRTYVTAPGKQVALDTRFRGHTRRLFEKHGMKNIGYWTPFDRPESGNTLVYLLHHASRKQADANWKAFVADPEWHGVRQKSEADGKLLAGPPERIYLKALGFSALR
;
A
#
# COMPACT_ATOMS: atom_id res chain seq x y z
N MET A 1 62.99 -45.27 60.88
CA MET A 1 62.94 -43.88 60.36
C MET A 1 61.59 -43.68 59.69
N ARG A 2 60.83 -42.67 60.12
CA ARG A 2 59.49 -42.33 59.59
C ARG A 2 59.67 -41.64 58.24
N ALA A 3 59.00 -42.12 57.19
CA ALA A 3 58.90 -41.45 55.89
C ALA A 3 57.45 -40.99 55.69
N SER A 4 57.30 -39.68 55.48
CA SER A 4 56.03 -38.97 55.37
C SER A 4 55.31 -39.28 54.06
N LEU A 5 54.01 -39.59 54.15
CA LEU A 5 53.10 -39.74 53.02
C LEU A 5 52.53 -38.36 52.68
N ILE A 6 52.85 -37.82 51.50
CA ILE A 6 52.26 -36.58 50.97
C ILE A 6 50.96 -36.94 50.26
N ILE A 7 49.83 -36.44 50.77
CA ILE A 7 48.52 -36.50 50.12
C ILE A 7 48.45 -35.34 49.13
N ILE A 8 48.40 -35.63 47.83
CA ILE A 8 48.11 -34.65 46.78
C ILE A 8 46.58 -34.53 46.66
N LEU A 9 46.04 -33.38 47.07
CA LEU A 9 44.64 -33.02 46.90
C LEU A 9 44.42 -32.59 45.44
N VAL A 10 43.78 -33.43 44.63
CA VAL A 10 43.34 -33.05 43.28
C VAL A 10 42.07 -32.23 43.42
N LEU A 11 42.21 -30.90 43.36
CA LEU A 11 41.09 -29.97 43.18
C LEU A 11 40.49 -30.18 41.79
N GLY A 12 39.35 -30.86 41.72
CA GLY A 12 38.54 -30.95 40.51
C GLY A 12 38.07 -29.56 40.10
N VAL A 13 38.56 -29.07 38.97
CA VAL A 13 38.02 -27.89 38.29
C VAL A 13 36.66 -28.29 37.72
N LEU A 14 35.57 -27.86 38.37
CA LEU A 14 34.25 -27.87 37.77
C LEU A 14 34.30 -27.03 36.48
N PRO A 15 33.72 -27.49 35.35
CA PRO A 15 33.58 -26.65 34.18
C PRO A 15 32.80 -25.38 34.57
N PRO A 16 33.13 -24.21 34.00
CA PRO A 16 32.35 -23.01 34.26
C PRO A 16 30.90 -23.32 33.88
N ALA A 17 29.97 -23.05 34.81
CA ALA A 17 28.55 -23.11 34.53
C ALA A 17 28.32 -22.37 33.22
N ALA A 18 27.75 -23.05 32.22
CA ALA A 18 27.36 -22.43 30.96
C ALA A 18 26.54 -21.20 31.32
N ARG A 19 27.12 -20.01 31.10
CA ARG A 19 26.43 -18.74 31.29
C ARG A 19 25.21 -18.84 30.38
N ALA A 20 24.01 -18.90 30.95
CA ALA A 20 22.78 -18.92 30.17
C ALA A 20 22.87 -17.75 29.18
N GLU A 21 22.79 -18.06 27.89
CA GLU A 21 22.89 -17.05 26.86
C GLU A 21 21.77 -16.02 27.10
N GLU A 22 22.14 -14.75 27.25
CA GLU A 22 21.15 -13.70 27.47
C GLU A 22 20.18 -13.68 26.28
N ALA A 23 18.88 -13.59 26.59
CA ALA A 23 17.86 -13.57 25.55
C ALA A 23 18.09 -12.39 24.60
N ARG A 24 17.72 -12.57 23.32
CA ARG A 24 17.94 -11.56 22.28
C ARG A 24 16.77 -11.55 21.31
N TRP A 25 16.39 -10.35 20.86
CA TRP A 25 15.59 -10.18 19.66
C TRP A 25 16.37 -10.61 18.40
N ARG A 26 15.70 -11.23 17.44
CA ARG A 26 16.29 -11.51 16.12
C ARG A 26 15.41 -10.93 15.03
N GLN A 27 16.02 -10.30 14.03
CA GLN A 27 15.30 -9.87 12.85
C GLN A 27 15.23 -11.05 11.88
N SER A 28 14.07 -11.71 11.84
CA SER A 28 13.80 -12.88 11.00
C SER A 28 13.60 -12.52 9.54
N TYR A 29 12.98 -11.36 9.27
CA TYR A 29 12.80 -10.84 7.91
C TYR A 29 13.20 -9.38 7.82
N ASP A 30 13.96 -9.08 6.78
CA ASP A 30 14.37 -7.73 6.36
C ASP A 30 14.19 -7.69 4.84
N ALA A 31 13.14 -7.00 4.39
CA ALA A 31 12.79 -6.93 2.97
C ALA A 31 13.94 -6.38 2.12
N GLY A 32 13.98 -6.74 0.84
CA GLY A 32 14.98 -6.16 -0.08
C GLY A 32 15.97 -7.14 -0.67
N TYR A 33 15.62 -8.41 -0.90
CA TYR A 33 16.56 -9.41 -1.39
C TYR A 33 15.94 -10.39 -2.38
N HIS A 34 16.80 -11.14 -3.07
CA HIS A 34 16.37 -12.30 -3.85
C HIS A 34 16.50 -13.55 -3.00
N ASP A 35 15.42 -14.32 -2.89
CA ASP A 35 15.41 -15.59 -2.16
C ASP A 35 16.21 -16.67 -2.89
N ARG A 36 16.22 -17.90 -2.36
CA ARG A 36 17.00 -19.02 -2.92
C ARG A 36 16.56 -19.43 -4.33
N SER A 37 15.34 -19.07 -4.74
CA SER A 37 14.81 -19.31 -6.08
C SER A 37 15.08 -18.15 -7.05
N GLY A 38 15.65 -17.05 -6.55
CA GLY A 38 15.85 -15.81 -7.30
C GLY A 38 14.62 -14.91 -7.34
N ALA A 39 13.54 -15.25 -6.62
CA ALA A 39 12.36 -14.40 -6.50
C ALA A 39 12.66 -13.23 -5.56
N TYR A 40 12.17 -12.04 -5.92
CA TYR A 40 12.41 -10.84 -5.14
C TYR A 40 11.48 -10.81 -3.91
N ALA A 41 12.04 -10.98 -2.71
CA ALA A 41 11.36 -10.85 -1.42
C ALA A 41 11.49 -9.41 -0.90
N GLY A 42 10.40 -8.64 -1.03
CA GLY A 42 10.37 -7.22 -0.66
C GLY A 42 9.14 -6.81 0.14
N GLY A 43 8.77 -5.55 -0.01
CA GLY A 43 7.51 -4.99 0.48
C GLY A 43 7.71 -3.91 1.54
N SER A 44 6.75 -3.00 1.64
CA SER A 44 6.74 -1.89 2.57
C SER A 44 6.11 -2.20 3.92
N GLU A 45 5.35 -3.31 4.01
CA GLU A 45 4.62 -3.71 5.21
C GLU A 45 4.37 -5.23 5.26
N ILE A 46 4.46 -5.83 6.46
CA ILE A 46 3.86 -7.13 6.75
C ILE A 46 2.44 -6.93 7.27
N MET A 47 1.48 -7.52 6.56
CA MET A 47 0.05 -7.38 6.82
C MET A 47 -0.49 -8.46 7.74
N HIS A 48 -0.07 -9.72 7.56
CA HIS A 48 -0.50 -10.87 8.35
C HIS A 48 0.64 -11.85 8.58
N LEU A 49 0.58 -12.57 9.69
CA LEU A 49 1.43 -13.71 10.01
C LEU A 49 0.54 -14.88 10.41
N VAL A 50 0.81 -16.07 9.88
CA VAL A 50 0.00 -17.27 10.11
C VAL A 50 0.88 -18.51 10.16
N ALA A 51 0.74 -19.29 11.22
CA ALA A 51 1.24 -20.65 11.28
C ALA A 51 0.31 -21.58 10.49
N HIS A 52 0.88 -22.40 9.61
CA HIS A 52 0.14 -23.40 8.86
C HIS A 52 1.02 -24.61 8.58
N LYS A 53 0.57 -25.79 9.01
CA LYS A 53 1.22 -27.10 8.78
C LYS A 53 2.75 -27.08 9.04
N GLY A 54 3.16 -26.59 10.21
CA GLY A 54 4.57 -26.56 10.64
C GLY A 54 5.42 -25.47 10.02
N HIS A 55 4.84 -24.60 9.19
CA HIS A 55 5.52 -23.47 8.56
C HIS A 55 4.90 -22.15 9.02
N LEU A 56 5.67 -21.08 8.91
CA LEU A 56 5.18 -19.72 9.14
C LEU A 56 5.04 -18.99 7.81
N TYR A 57 3.91 -18.32 7.62
CA TYR A 57 3.62 -17.55 6.41
C TYR A 57 3.36 -16.08 6.73
N ALA A 58 3.78 -15.19 5.83
CA ALA A 58 3.56 -13.77 5.94
C ALA A 58 2.96 -13.19 4.65
N ALA A 59 1.91 -12.38 4.76
CA ALA A 59 1.43 -11.59 3.63
C ALA A 59 2.04 -10.19 3.68
N ASN A 60 2.65 -9.72 2.60
CA ASN A 60 3.24 -8.38 2.53
C ASN A 60 2.39 -7.37 1.73
N GLY A 61 2.83 -6.12 1.64
CA GLY A 61 2.27 -5.09 0.76
C GLY A 61 3.32 -4.14 0.21
N TYR A 62 2.93 -3.33 -0.77
CA TYR A 62 3.80 -2.38 -1.49
C TYR A 62 3.21 -0.96 -1.51
N TRP A 63 2.48 -0.57 -0.45
CA TRP A 63 1.98 0.80 -0.32
C TRP A 63 3.16 1.76 -0.22
N VAL A 64 3.18 2.79 -1.07
CA VAL A 64 4.26 3.78 -1.23
C VAL A 64 5.69 3.19 -1.32
N ASP A 65 5.77 1.99 -1.89
CA ASP A 65 7.01 1.39 -2.35
C ASP A 65 7.24 1.76 -3.82
N ALA A 66 8.46 2.11 -4.19
CA ALA A 66 8.83 2.47 -5.55
C ALA A 66 8.53 1.39 -6.59
N ARG A 67 8.59 0.10 -6.23
CA ARG A 67 8.24 -1.03 -7.11
C ARG A 67 6.76 -1.09 -7.46
N TRP A 68 5.93 -0.40 -6.70
CA TRP A 68 4.51 -0.24 -6.99
C TRP A 68 4.21 1.11 -7.64
N VAL A 69 4.80 2.19 -7.13
CA VAL A 69 4.43 3.55 -7.54
C VAL A 69 5.13 3.97 -8.84
N ILE A 70 6.38 3.55 -9.03
CA ILE A 70 7.23 3.98 -10.15
C ILE A 70 7.95 2.80 -10.85
N PRO A 71 7.25 1.68 -11.17
CA PRO A 71 7.87 0.50 -11.76
C PRO A 71 8.45 0.85 -13.13
N PRO A 72 9.78 0.95 -13.27
CA PRO A 72 10.35 1.57 -14.46
C PRO A 72 10.09 0.70 -15.70
N GLU A 73 10.13 -0.63 -15.55
CA GLU A 73 9.83 -1.59 -16.62
C GLU A 73 8.32 -1.78 -16.88
N GLY A 74 7.47 -0.97 -16.23
CA GLY A 74 6.01 -0.98 -16.43
C GLY A 74 5.27 -2.09 -15.67
N GLN A 75 5.98 -2.98 -14.98
CA GLN A 75 5.37 -4.05 -14.18
C GLN A 75 5.47 -3.74 -12.69
N LYS A 76 4.32 -3.60 -12.01
CA LYS A 76 4.32 -3.46 -10.55
C LYS A 76 4.69 -4.77 -9.88
N GLN A 77 5.42 -4.66 -8.77
CA GLN A 77 5.51 -5.78 -7.83
C GLN A 77 4.20 -5.87 -7.05
N SER A 78 3.46 -6.96 -7.23
CA SER A 78 2.26 -7.22 -6.43
C SER A 78 2.60 -7.87 -5.10
N ALA A 79 1.65 -7.84 -4.18
CA ALA A 79 1.72 -8.50 -2.88
C ALA A 79 2.06 -9.99 -3.02
N GLN A 80 2.71 -10.50 -1.98
CA GLN A 80 3.27 -11.83 -1.91
C GLN A 80 2.81 -12.53 -0.63
N VAL A 81 2.86 -13.86 -0.68
CA VAL A 81 2.95 -14.69 0.52
C VAL A 81 4.38 -15.18 0.63
N LEU A 82 5.02 -14.87 1.76
CA LEU A 82 6.35 -15.34 2.13
C LEU A 82 6.20 -16.55 3.04
N ARG A 83 7.13 -17.50 2.98
CA ARG A 83 7.15 -18.72 3.79
C ARG A 83 8.49 -18.89 4.49
N LEU A 84 8.45 -19.27 5.75
CA LEU A 84 9.59 -19.68 6.56
C LEU A 84 9.41 -21.16 6.97
N ASP A 85 10.42 -21.97 6.65
CA ASP A 85 10.37 -23.43 6.82
C ASP A 85 10.85 -23.90 8.19
N GLN A 86 11.68 -23.11 8.87
CA GLN A 86 12.29 -23.45 10.15
C GLN A 86 12.76 -22.18 10.89
N GLU A 87 12.93 -22.30 12.20
CA GLU A 87 13.55 -21.26 13.04
C GLU A 87 14.92 -20.84 12.46
N GLY A 88 15.19 -19.53 12.43
CA GLY A 88 16.45 -18.97 11.93
C GLY A 88 16.70 -19.17 10.43
N GLY A 89 15.73 -19.69 9.67
CA GLY A 89 15.81 -19.83 8.22
C GLY A 89 15.65 -18.52 7.46
N GLU A 90 15.82 -18.57 6.13
CA GLU A 90 15.55 -17.44 5.24
C GLU A 90 14.15 -17.58 4.63
N TRP A 91 13.39 -16.48 4.60
CA TRP A 91 12.06 -16.46 4.01
C TRP A 91 12.11 -16.62 2.49
N GLN A 92 11.14 -17.35 1.94
CA GLN A 92 11.01 -17.61 0.51
C GLN A 92 9.69 -17.04 -0.01
N VAL A 93 9.66 -16.54 -1.25
CA VAL A 93 8.42 -16.13 -1.91
C VAL A 93 7.67 -17.40 -2.33
N ASP A 94 6.53 -17.65 -1.69
CA ASP A 94 5.68 -18.81 -1.95
C ASP A 94 4.54 -18.48 -2.91
N LEU A 95 4.09 -17.22 -2.93
CA LEU A 95 3.10 -16.69 -3.87
C LEU A 95 3.48 -15.28 -4.33
N ASP A 96 3.40 -15.01 -5.63
CA ASP A 96 3.31 -13.66 -6.21
C ASP A 96 1.91 -13.50 -6.81
N THR A 97 1.07 -12.66 -6.18
CA THR A 97 -0.33 -12.50 -6.57
C THR A 97 -0.51 -11.87 -7.95
N GLY A 98 0.46 -11.07 -8.42
CA GLY A 98 0.44 -10.43 -9.73
C GLY A 98 0.78 -11.41 -10.87
N ARG A 99 1.63 -12.40 -10.59
CA ARG A 99 1.98 -13.46 -11.54
C ARG A 99 0.98 -14.61 -11.54
N ALA A 100 0.43 -14.97 -10.38
CA ALA A 100 -0.39 -16.17 -10.19
C ALA A 100 -1.89 -15.99 -10.50
N ASN A 101 -2.34 -14.84 -11.01
CA ASN A 101 -3.77 -14.60 -11.27
C ASN A 101 -4.21 -14.85 -12.73
N GLY A 102 -3.29 -14.93 -13.70
CA GLY A 102 -3.62 -15.16 -15.12
C GLY A 102 -4.51 -14.10 -15.79
N MET A 103 -4.81 -12.98 -15.12
CA MET A 103 -5.73 -11.93 -15.57
C MET A 103 -5.05 -10.56 -15.77
N GLY A 104 -3.75 -10.45 -15.48
CA GLY A 104 -3.01 -9.19 -15.53
C GLY A 104 -3.44 -8.19 -14.45
N LEU A 105 -4.08 -8.65 -13.37
CA LEU A 105 -4.42 -7.83 -12.22
C LEU A 105 -3.20 -7.64 -11.31
N GLU A 106 -3.10 -6.45 -10.73
CA GLU A 106 -2.03 -6.08 -9.79
C GLU A 106 -2.64 -5.82 -8.40
N TYR A 107 -2.01 -6.35 -7.36
CA TYR A 107 -2.54 -6.31 -5.99
C TYR A 107 -1.56 -5.60 -5.06
N MET A 108 -1.95 -4.46 -4.50
CA MET A 108 -1.05 -3.62 -3.70
C MET A 108 -0.70 -4.25 -2.35
N LYS A 109 -1.67 -4.94 -1.74
CA LYS A 109 -1.53 -5.48 -0.38
C LYS A 109 -2.05 -6.89 -0.31
N GLY A 110 -1.34 -7.71 0.44
CA GLY A 110 -1.81 -8.99 0.86
C GLY A 110 -2.79 -8.80 2.02
N ASN A 111 -4.05 -8.58 1.69
CA ASN A 111 -5.02 -7.96 2.58
C ASN A 111 -5.49 -8.86 3.72
N VAL A 112 -5.59 -10.17 3.52
CA VAL A 112 -5.97 -11.16 4.53
C VAL A 112 -5.22 -12.46 4.23
N LEU A 113 -4.60 -13.06 5.24
CA LEU A 113 -4.03 -14.41 5.20
C LEU A 113 -4.52 -15.14 6.45
N LYS A 114 -5.17 -16.30 6.29
CA LYS A 114 -5.62 -17.14 7.40
C LYS A 114 -5.48 -18.63 7.10
N SER A 115 -5.16 -19.40 8.13
CA SER A 115 -5.27 -20.86 8.14
C SER A 115 -6.68 -21.20 8.65
N VAL A 116 -7.53 -21.71 7.78
CA VAL A 116 -8.95 -21.99 8.07
C VAL A 116 -9.22 -23.49 8.02
N THR A 117 -10.16 -23.97 8.82
CA THR A 117 -10.50 -25.40 8.87
C THR A 117 -11.97 -25.60 8.61
N PHE A 118 -12.26 -26.44 7.62
CA PHE A 118 -13.60 -26.97 7.39
C PHE A 118 -13.74 -28.36 7.99
N THR A 119 -14.83 -28.61 8.70
CA THR A 119 -15.26 -29.90 9.24
C THR A 119 -16.43 -30.49 8.48
N ARG A 120 -17.06 -29.72 7.59
CA ARG A 120 -18.24 -30.12 6.82
C ARG A 120 -18.12 -29.75 5.34
N ASP A 121 -18.82 -30.50 4.49
CA ASP A 121 -18.96 -30.17 3.07
C ASP A 121 -20.00 -29.04 2.84
N GLY A 122 -20.16 -28.64 1.58
CA GLY A 122 -21.10 -27.59 1.20
C GLY A 122 -22.59 -27.91 1.39
N ASN A 123 -22.94 -29.15 1.75
CA ASN A 123 -24.30 -29.54 2.14
C ASN A 123 -24.45 -29.63 3.67
N GLY A 124 -23.38 -29.38 4.43
CA GLY A 124 -23.36 -29.50 5.89
C GLY A 124 -23.08 -30.91 6.40
N ALA A 125 -22.77 -31.88 5.54
CA ALA A 125 -22.39 -33.22 5.97
C ALA A 125 -20.97 -33.23 6.55
N PRO A 126 -20.69 -33.97 7.65
CA PRO A 126 -19.34 -34.08 8.20
C PRO A 126 -18.33 -34.62 7.17
N LEU A 127 -17.17 -33.99 7.09
CA LEU A 127 -16.06 -34.51 6.29
C LEU A 127 -15.41 -35.70 7.02
N PRO A 128 -14.89 -36.71 6.30
CA PRO A 128 -14.17 -37.83 6.91
C PRO A 128 -12.97 -37.37 7.74
N ARG A 129 -12.34 -36.26 7.34
CA ARG A 129 -11.28 -35.57 8.07
C ARG A 129 -11.45 -34.06 7.88
N PRO A 130 -11.23 -33.23 8.93
CA PRO A 130 -11.19 -31.79 8.76
C PRO A 130 -10.17 -31.37 7.70
N ARG A 131 -10.53 -30.40 6.88
CA ARG A 131 -9.70 -29.83 5.82
C ARG A 131 -9.18 -28.48 6.27
N ASN A 132 -7.89 -28.43 6.61
CA ASN A 132 -7.19 -27.21 6.96
C ASN A 132 -6.51 -26.62 5.70
N LEU A 133 -6.87 -25.38 5.36
CA LEU A 133 -6.49 -24.67 4.14
C LEU A 133 -5.83 -23.34 4.50
N LEU A 134 -4.74 -22.98 3.82
CA LEU A 134 -4.18 -21.63 3.88
C LEU A 134 -4.80 -20.76 2.78
N VAL A 135 -5.48 -19.70 3.19
CA VAL A 135 -6.28 -18.84 2.31
C VAL A 135 -5.75 -17.41 2.35
N MET A 136 -5.45 -16.89 1.17
CA MET A 136 -4.93 -15.55 0.93
C MET A 136 -5.96 -14.75 0.14
N ALA A 137 -6.30 -13.54 0.56
CA ALA A 137 -7.22 -12.64 -0.15
C ALA A 137 -6.60 -11.27 -0.40
N ALA A 138 -6.82 -10.71 -1.58
CA ALA A 138 -6.32 -9.38 -1.95
C ALA A 138 -7.29 -8.62 -2.86
N GLY A 139 -7.29 -7.31 -2.69
CA GLY A 139 -8.03 -6.35 -3.51
C GLY A 139 -7.18 -5.79 -4.66
N ALA A 140 -7.77 -5.67 -5.84
CA ALA A 140 -7.18 -5.00 -7.00
C ALA A 140 -8.09 -3.87 -7.49
N ASN A 141 -7.48 -2.82 -8.03
CA ASN A 141 -8.19 -1.72 -8.69
C ASN A 141 -7.78 -1.67 -10.17
N PHE A 142 -8.73 -1.38 -11.05
CA PHE A 142 -8.51 -1.12 -12.48
C PHE A 142 -9.32 0.11 -12.89
N GLU A 143 -9.15 0.60 -14.13
CA GLU A 143 -9.57 1.94 -14.57
C GLU A 143 -11.00 2.36 -14.16
N ARG A 144 -11.95 1.41 -14.15
CA ARG A 144 -13.36 1.67 -13.84
C ARG A 144 -13.97 0.73 -12.80
N GLY A 145 -13.13 0.04 -12.03
CA GLY A 145 -13.63 -0.97 -11.10
C GLY A 145 -12.58 -1.52 -10.16
N GLY A 146 -13.00 -2.52 -9.40
CA GLY A 146 -12.11 -3.29 -8.56
C GLY A 146 -12.57 -4.72 -8.45
N ALA A 147 -11.72 -5.51 -7.83
CA ALA A 147 -11.89 -6.94 -7.69
C ALA A 147 -11.32 -7.41 -6.36
N VAL A 148 -11.90 -8.48 -5.83
CA VAL A 148 -11.31 -9.28 -4.76
C VAL A 148 -11.01 -10.65 -5.30
N SER A 149 -9.78 -11.09 -5.11
CA SER A 149 -9.29 -12.42 -5.47
C SER A 149 -8.89 -13.19 -4.22
N VAL A 150 -9.01 -14.50 -4.31
CA VAL A 150 -8.54 -15.45 -3.30
C VAL A 150 -7.57 -16.43 -3.94
N TRP A 151 -6.55 -16.80 -3.19
CA TRP A 151 -5.67 -17.91 -3.50
C TRP A 151 -5.73 -18.90 -2.34
N VAL A 152 -5.86 -20.18 -2.65
CA VAL A 152 -5.76 -21.25 -1.66
C VAL A 152 -4.55 -22.10 -1.95
N ARG A 153 -3.74 -22.33 -0.93
CA ARG A 153 -2.53 -23.13 -1.04
C ARG A 153 -2.87 -24.61 -1.17
N ASP A 154 -2.24 -25.29 -2.12
CA ASP A 154 -2.16 -26.74 -2.19
C ASP A 154 -0.83 -27.17 -1.56
N ASP A 155 -0.89 -27.70 -0.33
CA ASP A 155 0.29 -28.01 0.47
C ASP A 155 1.13 -29.16 -0.07
N ASP A 156 0.54 -30.06 -0.86
CA ASP A 156 1.24 -31.22 -1.41
C ASP A 156 2.10 -30.80 -2.61
N SER A 157 1.56 -29.97 -3.49
CA SER A 157 2.23 -29.51 -4.71
C SER A 157 3.10 -28.28 -4.53
N GLY A 158 2.89 -27.52 -3.46
CA GLY A 158 3.55 -26.23 -3.30
C GLY A 158 2.83 -25.06 -4.01
N THR A 159 1.76 -25.33 -4.77
CA THR A 159 1.12 -24.34 -5.65
C THR A 159 -0.08 -23.63 -5.02
N TRP A 160 -0.60 -22.61 -5.70
CA TRP A 160 -1.75 -21.82 -5.23
C TRP A 160 -2.85 -21.77 -6.30
N ALA A 161 -4.06 -22.15 -5.92
CA ALA A 161 -5.25 -22.07 -6.77
C ALA A 161 -5.89 -20.69 -6.66
N HIS A 162 -5.90 -19.93 -7.76
CA HIS A 162 -6.52 -18.60 -7.83
C HIS A 162 -8.02 -18.67 -8.13
N THR A 163 -8.80 -17.83 -7.47
CA THR A 163 -10.21 -17.56 -7.78
C THR A 163 -10.49 -16.07 -7.73
N LEU A 164 -11.05 -15.52 -8.80
CA LEU A 164 -11.67 -14.19 -8.80
C LEU A 164 -13.04 -14.27 -8.11
N VAL A 165 -13.10 -13.88 -6.83
CA VAL A 165 -14.32 -14.04 -6.01
C VAL A 165 -15.42 -13.09 -6.47
N ARG A 166 -15.07 -11.81 -6.65
CA ARG A 166 -16.03 -10.79 -7.10
C ARG A 166 -15.31 -9.61 -7.72
N HIS A 167 -15.95 -8.95 -8.67
CA HIS A 167 -15.51 -7.69 -9.24
C HIS A 167 -16.71 -6.80 -9.54
N GLY A 168 -16.47 -5.51 -9.75
CA GLY A 168 -17.52 -4.56 -10.07
C GLY A 168 -17.03 -3.12 -10.17
N SER A 169 -17.98 -2.20 -10.27
CA SER A 169 -17.70 -0.76 -10.38
C SER A 169 -17.08 -0.22 -9.09
N SER A 170 -16.20 0.77 -9.24
CA SER A 170 -15.69 1.60 -8.13
C SER A 170 -16.33 2.99 -8.11
N ALA A 171 -17.43 3.18 -8.86
CA ALA A 171 -18.20 4.42 -8.85
C ALA A 171 -18.69 4.75 -7.43
N GLY A 172 -18.79 6.05 -7.11
CA GLY A 172 -19.21 6.50 -5.78
C GLY A 172 -18.17 6.30 -4.68
N GLY A 173 -16.92 5.97 -5.01
CA GLY A 173 -15.85 5.78 -4.02
C GLY A 173 -15.79 4.38 -3.40
N VAL A 174 -16.47 3.40 -4.00
CA VAL A 174 -16.44 1.99 -3.59
C VAL A 174 -15.02 1.44 -3.66
N ARG A 175 -14.56 0.84 -2.56
CA ARG A 175 -13.22 0.24 -2.43
C ARG A 175 -13.33 -1.28 -2.30
N TRP A 176 -12.60 -1.98 -3.16
CA TRP A 176 -12.52 -3.44 -3.20
C TRP A 176 -11.32 -3.91 -2.37
N VAL A 177 -11.44 -3.86 -1.06
CA VAL A 177 -10.33 -4.10 -0.13
C VAL A 177 -10.82 -5.05 0.97
N PRO A 178 -10.50 -6.35 0.88
CA PRO A 178 -10.83 -7.29 1.94
C PRO A 178 -10.04 -6.95 3.21
N ARG A 179 -10.56 -7.33 4.38
CA ARG A 179 -9.94 -6.98 5.67
C ARG A 179 -9.94 -8.07 6.71
N ASP A 180 -10.89 -8.97 6.62
CA ASP A 180 -10.94 -10.16 7.45
C ASP A 180 -11.74 -11.28 6.78
N MET A 181 -11.52 -12.49 7.27
CA MET A 181 -12.30 -13.68 6.92
C MET A 181 -12.50 -14.57 8.15
N GLU A 182 -13.63 -15.24 8.29
CA GLU A 182 -13.91 -16.08 9.46
C GLU A 182 -14.76 -17.29 9.10
N VAL A 183 -14.44 -18.47 9.66
CA VAL A 183 -15.26 -19.66 9.48
C VAL A 183 -16.37 -19.68 10.52
N HIS A 184 -17.63 -19.80 10.06
CA HIS A 184 -18.78 -19.93 10.94
C HIS A 184 -19.69 -21.06 10.46
N ARG A 185 -20.17 -21.84 11.43
CA ARG A 185 -21.17 -22.88 11.21
C ARG A 185 -22.52 -22.32 11.62
N ASP A 186 -23.39 -22.21 10.64
CA ASP A 186 -24.76 -21.76 10.86
C ASP A 186 -25.48 -22.77 11.76
N GLN A 187 -25.99 -22.31 12.90
CA GLN A 187 -26.59 -23.15 13.94
C GLN A 187 -27.95 -23.71 13.54
N VAL A 188 -28.61 -23.13 12.54
CA VAL A 188 -29.93 -23.55 12.06
C VAL A 188 -29.78 -24.58 10.93
N THR A 189 -28.99 -24.25 9.91
CA THR A 189 -28.79 -25.09 8.72
C THR A 189 -27.69 -26.12 8.90
N GLY A 190 -26.80 -25.94 9.88
CA GLY A 190 -25.64 -26.80 10.12
C GLY A 190 -24.51 -26.62 9.11
N VAL A 191 -24.69 -25.80 8.06
CA VAL A 191 -23.72 -25.58 6.99
C VAL A 191 -22.61 -24.65 7.47
N GLU A 192 -21.37 -25.05 7.21
CA GLU A 192 -20.16 -24.34 7.57
C GLU A 192 -19.64 -23.53 6.38
N ARG A 193 -19.33 -22.25 6.61
CA ARG A 193 -18.93 -21.29 5.57
C ARG A 193 -17.72 -20.48 6.01
N LEU A 194 -16.86 -20.14 5.06
CA LEU A 194 -15.88 -19.08 5.19
C LEU A 194 -16.51 -17.76 4.75
N PHE A 195 -16.64 -16.81 5.66
CA PHE A 195 -17.08 -15.45 5.38
C PHE A 195 -15.88 -14.58 5.05
N LEU A 196 -16.00 -13.71 4.05
CA LEU A 196 -14.95 -12.82 3.58
C LEU A 196 -15.53 -11.42 3.35
N SER A 197 -14.91 -10.42 3.97
CA SER A 197 -15.18 -9.02 3.65
C SER A 197 -14.62 -8.66 2.28
N LEU A 198 -15.36 -7.90 1.47
CA LEU A 198 -14.93 -7.44 0.14
C LEU A 198 -14.53 -5.96 0.10
N GLY A 199 -14.62 -5.26 1.23
CA GLY A 199 -14.55 -3.81 1.34
C GLY A 199 -15.95 -3.19 1.36
N ASN A 200 -16.14 -2.04 0.71
CA ASN A 200 -17.46 -1.43 0.57
C ASN A 200 -18.52 -2.36 -0.07
N PRO A 201 -18.18 -3.24 -1.04
CA PRO A 201 -19.19 -4.07 -1.69
C PRO A 201 -19.98 -4.98 -0.75
N GLY A 202 -19.44 -5.40 0.39
CA GLY A 202 -20.16 -6.29 1.32
C GLY A 202 -19.34 -7.45 1.87
N ILE A 203 -20.05 -8.41 2.43
CA ILE A 203 -19.59 -9.72 2.89
C ILE A 203 -20.06 -10.77 1.88
N VAL A 204 -19.16 -11.70 1.53
CA VAL A 204 -19.47 -12.90 0.75
C VAL A 204 -19.13 -14.13 1.58
N SER A 205 -19.70 -15.28 1.24
CA SER A 205 -19.38 -16.55 1.86
C SER A 205 -18.98 -17.61 0.82
N GLY A 206 -18.21 -18.60 1.25
CA GLY A 206 -17.87 -19.78 0.47
C GLY A 206 -18.00 -21.05 1.32
N VAL A 207 -18.33 -22.16 0.68
CA VAL A 207 -18.39 -23.48 1.33
C VAL A 207 -17.25 -24.37 0.85
N PHE A 208 -16.88 -25.36 1.65
CA PHE A 208 -15.93 -26.38 1.20
C PHE A 208 -16.56 -27.25 0.10
N ASP A 209 -15.86 -27.37 -1.02
CA ASP A 209 -16.24 -28.14 -2.19
C ASP A 209 -14.97 -28.59 -2.89
N GLU A 210 -14.65 -29.89 -2.81
CA GLU A 210 -13.41 -30.45 -3.34
C GLU A 210 -13.27 -30.29 -4.86
N SER A 211 -14.38 -30.10 -5.59
CA SER A 211 -14.36 -29.85 -7.03
C SER A 211 -14.02 -28.41 -7.40
N ALA A 212 -14.13 -27.47 -6.45
CA ALA A 212 -13.83 -26.07 -6.67
C ALA A 212 -12.31 -25.81 -6.65
N PRO A 213 -11.81 -24.83 -7.41
CA PRO A 213 -10.42 -24.40 -7.30
C PRO A 213 -10.06 -24.06 -5.86
N GLY A 214 -9.05 -24.74 -5.30
CA GLY A 214 -8.64 -24.53 -3.92
C GLY A 214 -9.61 -25.07 -2.87
N GLY A 215 -10.62 -25.85 -3.26
CA GLY A 215 -11.57 -26.46 -2.34
C GLY A 215 -12.65 -25.53 -1.79
N ILE A 216 -12.79 -24.30 -2.32
CA ILE A 216 -13.78 -23.32 -1.83
C ILE A 216 -14.69 -22.87 -2.98
N ARG A 217 -15.98 -23.18 -2.87
CA ARG A 217 -17.01 -22.67 -3.79
C ARG A 217 -17.65 -21.41 -3.21
N TRP A 218 -17.30 -20.27 -3.78
CA TRP A 218 -17.84 -18.96 -3.39
C TRP A 218 -19.29 -18.75 -3.86
N ASN A 219 -20.09 -18.12 -3.00
CA ASN A 219 -21.46 -17.74 -3.33
C ASN A 219 -21.46 -16.59 -4.36
N ARG A 220 -22.37 -16.65 -5.33
CA ARG A 220 -22.56 -15.59 -6.33
C ARG A 220 -23.25 -14.37 -5.73
N HIS A 221 -24.04 -14.57 -4.68
CA HIS A 221 -24.72 -13.49 -3.96
C HIS A 221 -23.90 -13.04 -2.75
N LEU A 222 -24.02 -11.76 -2.41
CA LEU A 222 -23.51 -11.25 -1.15
C LEU A 222 -24.36 -11.81 -0.01
N GLU A 223 -23.72 -12.03 1.13
CA GLU A 223 -24.42 -12.28 2.39
C GLU A 223 -25.02 -10.97 2.91
N HIS A 224 -24.25 -9.87 2.90
CA HIS A 224 -24.71 -8.58 3.40
C HIS A 224 -23.84 -7.41 2.89
N PRO A 225 -24.37 -6.21 2.60
CA PRO A 225 -25.80 -5.92 2.47
C PRO A 225 -26.45 -6.72 1.34
N PHE A 226 -27.72 -7.08 1.52
CA PHE A 226 -28.49 -7.67 0.42
C PHE A 226 -28.86 -6.57 -0.59
N LEU A 227 -29.24 -6.96 -1.81
CA LEU A 227 -29.42 -6.08 -2.99
C LEU A 227 -30.26 -4.80 -2.80
N THR A 228 -30.99 -4.68 -1.69
CA THR A 228 -31.84 -3.53 -1.33
C THR A 228 -31.07 -2.34 -0.77
N GLU A 229 -29.92 -2.53 -0.13
CA GLU A 229 -29.19 -1.45 0.58
C GLU A 229 -27.96 -0.92 -0.21
N GLY A 230 -27.51 -1.65 -1.24
CA GLY A 230 -26.40 -1.22 -2.10
C GLY A 230 -25.03 -1.65 -1.58
N THR A 231 -24.21 -0.71 -1.11
CA THR A 231 -22.83 -0.93 -0.62
C THR A 231 -22.66 -0.25 0.74
N PHE A 232 -21.77 -0.78 1.59
CA PHE A 232 -21.44 -0.12 2.85
C PHE A 232 -20.84 1.27 2.63
N ARG A 233 -21.12 2.20 3.55
CA ARG A 233 -20.53 3.55 3.58
C ARG A 233 -19.03 3.47 3.85
N THR A 234 -18.65 2.69 4.85
CA THR A 234 -17.26 2.37 5.17
C THR A 234 -17.00 0.88 4.95
N ARG A 235 -15.73 0.48 4.88
CA ARG A 235 -15.38 -0.92 4.67
C ARG A 235 -15.39 -1.67 6.00
N PRO A 236 -15.84 -2.93 6.05
CA PRO A 236 -15.67 -3.75 7.24
C PRO A 236 -14.19 -3.90 7.61
N LEU A 237 -13.88 -3.92 8.91
CA LEU A 237 -12.50 -3.89 9.41
C LEU A 237 -12.09 -5.09 10.28
N GLY A 238 -13.05 -5.85 10.83
CA GLY A 238 -12.78 -7.06 11.59
C GLY A 238 -13.99 -7.99 11.64
N MET A 239 -13.72 -9.27 11.86
CA MET A 239 -14.70 -10.34 12.06
C MET A 239 -14.29 -11.19 13.25
N ALA A 240 -15.27 -11.63 14.04
CA ALA A 240 -15.02 -12.54 15.15
C ALA A 240 -16.23 -13.45 15.39
N ARG A 241 -15.97 -14.64 15.89
CA ARG A 241 -17.01 -15.52 16.42
C ARG A 241 -16.98 -15.47 17.95
N ALA A 242 -18.12 -15.16 18.56
CA ALA A 242 -18.30 -15.17 20.01
C ALA A 242 -19.66 -15.77 20.37
N ASN A 243 -19.72 -16.61 21.40
CA ASN A 243 -20.91 -17.33 21.86
C ASN A 243 -21.60 -18.10 20.72
N GLY A 244 -20.80 -18.69 19.82
CA GLY A 244 -21.30 -19.42 18.65
C GLY A 244 -21.97 -18.57 17.57
N ILE A 245 -21.78 -17.24 17.60
CA ILE A 245 -22.38 -16.28 16.67
C ILE A 245 -21.26 -15.53 15.93
N LEU A 246 -21.46 -15.26 14.64
CA LEU A 246 -20.56 -14.44 13.82
C LEU A 246 -20.89 -12.95 13.94
N TYR A 247 -19.86 -12.14 14.14
CA TYR A 247 -19.91 -10.69 14.15
C TYR A 247 -18.95 -10.10 13.12
N PHE A 248 -19.28 -8.93 12.59
CA PHE A 248 -18.33 -8.09 11.87
C PHE A 248 -18.52 -6.61 12.23
N SER A 249 -17.46 -5.82 12.09
CA SER A 249 -17.53 -4.37 12.25
C SER A 249 -17.59 -3.64 10.92
N GLU A 250 -18.33 -2.54 10.85
CA GLU A 250 -18.31 -1.56 9.75
C GLU A 250 -18.46 -0.17 10.35
N GLY A 251 -17.49 0.72 10.10
CA GLY A 251 -17.50 2.06 10.69
C GLY A 251 -17.60 2.03 12.21
N GLY A 252 -18.59 2.73 12.76
CA GLY A 252 -18.93 2.76 14.20
C GLY A 252 -19.76 1.59 14.70
N SER A 253 -20.10 0.65 13.81
CA SER A 253 -21.11 -0.37 14.06
C SER A 253 -20.55 -1.77 14.19
N ILE A 254 -21.22 -2.61 14.98
CA ILE A 254 -21.03 -4.06 15.00
C ILE A 254 -22.33 -4.72 14.61
N TYR A 255 -22.24 -5.63 13.63
CA TYR A 255 -23.36 -6.42 13.13
C TYR A 255 -23.24 -7.85 13.63
N GLN A 256 -24.35 -8.36 14.15
CA GLN A 256 -24.53 -9.75 14.55
C GLN A 256 -25.24 -10.51 13.44
N ARG A 257 -24.70 -11.65 13.02
CA ARG A 257 -25.41 -12.56 12.12
C ARG A 257 -26.51 -13.31 12.88
N VAL A 258 -27.69 -13.39 12.27
CA VAL A 258 -28.81 -14.24 12.70
C VAL A 258 -28.86 -15.43 11.75
N ASP A 259 -28.64 -16.62 12.29
CA ASP A 259 -28.52 -17.85 11.52
C ASP A 259 -29.85 -18.32 10.92
N GLY A 260 -29.80 -18.96 9.76
CA GLY A 260 -30.98 -19.39 9.01
C GLY A 260 -30.71 -19.65 7.52
N GLU A 261 -31.68 -20.23 6.82
CA GLU A 261 -31.61 -20.45 5.36
C GLU A 261 -31.44 -19.13 4.60
N ARG A 262 -32.07 -18.06 5.11
CA ARG A 262 -31.85 -16.67 4.72
C ARG A 262 -31.34 -15.94 5.95
N ALA A 263 -30.03 -15.80 6.03
CA ALA A 263 -29.41 -15.11 7.14
C ALA A 263 -29.81 -13.64 7.15
N GLU A 264 -30.00 -13.11 8.36
CA GLU A 264 -30.20 -11.69 8.59
C GLU A 264 -29.01 -11.14 9.38
N TYR A 265 -28.82 -9.82 9.31
CA TYR A 265 -27.79 -9.13 10.07
C TYR A 265 -28.43 -8.02 10.87
N ARG A 266 -28.22 -8.07 12.19
CA ARG A 266 -28.74 -7.10 13.14
C ARG A 266 -27.60 -6.22 13.62
N GLU A 267 -27.72 -4.91 13.46
CA GLU A 267 -26.83 -3.97 14.12
C GLU A 267 -27.06 -4.04 15.64
N VAL A 268 -26.01 -4.36 16.39
CA VAL A 268 -26.07 -4.54 17.86
C VAL A 268 -25.30 -3.48 18.63
N LEU A 269 -24.48 -2.71 17.92
CA LEU A 269 -23.78 -1.54 18.42
C LEU A 269 -23.69 -0.52 17.29
N ASP A 270 -23.92 0.74 17.60
CA ASP A 270 -23.51 1.90 16.82
C ASP A 270 -22.97 2.95 17.80
N LEU A 271 -21.74 3.40 17.59
CA LEU A 271 -21.08 4.42 18.41
C LEU A 271 -21.42 5.86 17.97
N HIS A 272 -22.22 6.03 16.91
CA HIS A 272 -22.82 7.29 16.45
C HIS A 272 -21.83 8.46 16.21
N GLU A 273 -20.62 8.17 15.74
CA GLU A 273 -19.64 9.19 15.32
C GLU A 273 -19.19 8.96 13.87
N ASP A 274 -18.98 10.06 13.14
CA ASP A 274 -18.47 9.99 11.77
C ASP A 274 -17.07 9.34 11.76
N THR A 275 -16.91 8.38 10.87
CA THR A 275 -15.65 7.64 10.69
C THR A 275 -15.01 8.04 9.38
N ASP A 276 -13.70 8.28 9.42
CA ASP A 276 -12.90 8.42 8.21
C ASP A 276 -12.78 7.05 7.53
N THR A 277 -13.20 6.94 6.27
CA THR A 277 -13.08 5.70 5.48
C THR A 277 -11.65 5.15 5.30
N ASP A 278 -10.63 6.01 5.42
CA ASP A 278 -9.20 5.65 5.34
C ASP A 278 -8.69 5.08 6.66
N VAL A 279 -9.09 5.70 7.77
CA VAL A 279 -8.49 5.53 9.10
C VAL A 279 -9.45 4.89 10.09
N GLY A 280 -10.67 5.41 10.20
CA GLY A 280 -11.54 5.21 11.35
C GLY A 280 -12.43 3.98 11.28
N GLY A 281 -12.92 3.60 12.45
CA GLY A 281 -13.83 2.49 12.65
C GLY A 281 -13.46 1.59 13.83
N ILE A 282 -14.32 0.61 14.10
CA ILE A 282 -14.08 -0.49 15.01
C ILE A 282 -13.10 -1.48 14.35
N ARG A 283 -11.94 -1.67 14.97
CA ARG A 283 -10.82 -2.51 14.52
C ARG A 283 -10.49 -3.56 15.57
N GLY A 284 -9.72 -4.59 15.21
CA GLY A 284 -9.21 -5.51 16.22
C GLY A 284 -10.26 -6.43 16.83
N LEU A 285 -11.43 -6.60 16.18
CA LEU A 285 -12.56 -7.31 16.78
C LEU A 285 -12.14 -8.73 17.19
N THR A 286 -12.18 -9.02 18.49
CA THR A 286 -11.63 -10.24 19.08
C THR A 286 -12.58 -10.76 20.15
N ALA A 287 -12.91 -12.07 20.11
CA ALA A 287 -13.64 -12.71 21.19
C ALA A 287 -12.70 -13.00 22.36
N ILE A 288 -13.16 -12.71 23.57
CA ILE A 288 -12.44 -12.96 24.82
C ILE A 288 -13.38 -13.58 25.86
N GLU A 289 -12.86 -14.29 26.85
CA GLU A 289 -13.66 -14.72 28.00
C GLU A 289 -14.30 -13.50 28.69
N ASN A 290 -15.58 -13.61 29.04
CA ASN A 290 -16.30 -12.53 29.71
C ASN A 290 -15.78 -12.31 31.14
N PRO A 291 -15.08 -11.20 31.44
CA PRO A 291 -14.54 -10.92 32.77
C PRO A 291 -15.58 -10.74 33.87
N LYS A 292 -16.85 -10.50 33.53
CA LYS A 292 -17.94 -10.19 34.48
C LYS A 292 -19.06 -11.24 34.49
N GLY A 293 -18.91 -12.36 33.79
CA GLY A 293 -19.97 -13.36 33.68
C GLY A 293 -19.58 -14.58 32.85
N GLU A 294 -20.57 -15.33 32.42
CA GLU A 294 -20.37 -16.49 31.54
C GLU A 294 -20.24 -16.08 30.07
N GLY A 295 -19.68 -16.99 29.27
CA GLY A 295 -19.53 -16.83 27.83
C GLY A 295 -18.38 -15.91 27.42
N GLU A 296 -18.52 -15.33 26.23
CA GLU A 296 -17.51 -14.51 25.58
C GLU A 296 -17.99 -13.05 25.41
N SER A 297 -17.07 -12.10 25.52
CA SER A 297 -17.26 -10.70 25.17
C SER A 297 -16.51 -10.38 23.87
N LEU A 298 -16.88 -9.28 23.21
CA LEU A 298 -16.12 -8.75 22.07
C LEU A 298 -15.24 -7.58 22.52
N LEU A 299 -13.93 -7.73 22.37
CA LEU A 299 -12.93 -6.68 22.58
C LEU A 299 -12.57 -6.03 21.25
N PHE A 300 -12.46 -4.71 21.22
CA PHE A 300 -12.13 -3.97 20.00
C PHE A 300 -11.48 -2.62 20.29
N LEU A 301 -10.79 -2.10 19.27
CA LEU A 301 -10.25 -0.75 19.26
C LEU A 301 -11.19 0.15 18.47
N TRP A 302 -11.67 1.20 19.13
CA TRP A 302 -12.46 2.26 18.53
C TRP A 302 -11.56 3.43 18.14
N ALA A 303 -11.46 3.67 16.82
CA ALA A 303 -10.70 4.79 16.29
C ALA A 303 -11.60 5.78 15.54
N PRO A 304 -12.25 6.74 16.23
CA PRO A 304 -13.07 7.75 15.57
C PRO A 304 -12.22 8.85 14.94
N GLY A 305 -12.67 9.34 13.78
CA GLY A 305 -12.12 10.51 13.09
C GLY A 305 -10.60 10.49 12.84
N ASP A 306 -10.10 11.68 12.55
CA ASP A 306 -8.74 12.00 12.08
C ASP A 306 -7.78 12.40 13.21
N ARG A 307 -8.26 12.49 14.45
CA ARG A 307 -7.47 12.69 15.68
C ARG A 307 -7.73 11.60 16.70
N SER A 308 -7.71 10.36 16.25
CA SER A 308 -8.08 9.23 17.07
C SER A 308 -7.20 9.06 18.31
N ALA A 309 -7.84 8.88 19.46
CA ALA A 309 -7.21 8.45 20.71
C ALA A 309 -7.01 6.93 20.81
N SER A 310 -7.60 6.17 19.86
CA SER A 310 -7.69 4.70 19.88
C SER A 310 -8.14 4.16 21.24
N GLN A 311 -9.46 4.18 21.47
CA GLN A 311 -10.07 3.68 22.70
C GLN A 311 -10.20 2.17 22.62
N ILE A 312 -9.79 1.44 23.66
CA ILE A 312 -10.07 0.01 23.80
C ILE A 312 -11.39 -0.12 24.54
N LYS A 313 -12.35 -0.78 23.88
CA LYS A 313 -13.70 -1.03 24.39
C LYS A 313 -14.00 -2.52 24.37
N ARG A 314 -14.89 -2.92 25.27
CA ARG A 314 -15.41 -4.28 25.38
C ARG A 314 -16.93 -4.26 25.37
N MET A 315 -17.53 -5.17 24.60
CA MET A 315 -18.98 -5.36 24.51
C MET A 315 -19.35 -6.69 25.17
N ASP A 316 -20.04 -6.59 26.31
CA ASP A 316 -20.45 -7.73 27.14
C ASP A 316 -21.90 -8.11 26.87
N PRO A 317 -22.25 -9.39 26.79
CA PRO A 317 -23.66 -9.79 26.79
C PRO A 317 -24.31 -9.43 28.14
N ASP A 318 -25.52 -8.86 28.11
CA ASP A 318 -26.25 -8.45 29.32
C ASP A 318 -27.11 -9.56 29.94
N GLY A 319 -27.08 -10.76 29.37
CA GLY A 319 -27.88 -11.93 29.77
C GLY A 319 -29.35 -11.88 29.35
N ARG A 320 -29.83 -10.79 28.72
CA ARG A 320 -31.21 -10.60 28.25
C ARG A 320 -31.31 -10.44 26.74
N GLY A 321 -30.24 -10.80 26.03
CA GLY A 321 -30.13 -10.69 24.58
C GLY A 321 -29.64 -9.32 24.08
N GLY A 322 -29.26 -8.42 24.98
CA GLY A 322 -28.60 -7.14 24.68
C GLY A 322 -27.12 -7.13 25.08
N PHE A 323 -26.52 -5.94 25.02
CA PHE A 323 -25.10 -5.75 25.31
C PHE A 323 -24.85 -4.51 26.18
N VAL A 324 -23.75 -4.56 26.94
CA VAL A 324 -23.21 -3.44 27.72
C VAL A 324 -21.80 -3.11 27.24
N ILE A 325 -21.55 -1.84 26.93
CA ILE A 325 -20.22 -1.36 26.53
C ILE A 325 -19.41 -0.93 27.75
N GLN A 326 -18.15 -1.37 27.79
CA GLN A 326 -17.16 -1.02 28.80
C GLN A 326 -15.98 -0.31 28.13
N ASP A 327 -15.56 0.81 28.70
CA ASP A 327 -14.31 1.47 28.35
C ASP A 327 -13.18 0.90 29.21
N GLU A 328 -12.10 0.44 28.58
CA GLU A 328 -10.97 -0.16 29.32
C GLU A 328 -9.74 0.74 29.36
N ALA A 329 -9.26 1.18 28.20
CA ALA A 329 -8.04 1.98 28.10
C ALA A 329 -8.03 2.86 26.85
N ARG A 330 -7.07 3.78 26.76
CA ARG A 330 -6.81 4.57 25.54
C ARG A 330 -5.34 4.41 25.17
N ILE A 331 -5.06 3.98 23.94
CA ILE A 331 -3.68 3.78 23.48
C ILE A 331 -2.88 5.09 23.56
N ILE A 332 -3.53 6.23 23.30
CA ILE A 332 -2.90 7.55 23.40
C ILE A 332 -2.32 7.83 24.80
N ASP A 333 -3.01 7.43 25.87
CA ASP A 333 -2.56 7.63 27.25
C ASP A 333 -1.45 6.64 27.61
N LEU A 334 -1.62 5.38 27.22
CA LEU A 334 -0.64 4.33 27.46
C LEU A 334 0.71 4.69 26.82
N MET A 335 0.68 5.12 25.55
CA MET A 335 1.87 5.57 24.82
C MET A 335 2.48 6.84 25.44
N GLY A 336 1.64 7.83 25.77
CA GLY A 336 2.12 9.09 26.36
C GLY A 336 2.80 8.88 27.72
N LYS A 337 2.25 7.99 28.55
CA LYS A 337 2.86 7.58 29.82
C LYS A 337 4.18 6.85 29.60
N ALA A 338 4.22 5.89 28.68
CA ALA A 338 5.42 5.09 28.41
C ALA A 338 6.59 5.93 27.88
N LEU A 339 6.31 6.90 27.00
CA LEU A 339 7.33 7.74 26.36
C LEU A 339 7.62 9.03 27.14
N GLY A 340 6.76 9.45 28.06
CA GLY A 340 6.86 10.73 28.77
C GLY A 340 6.76 11.92 27.82
N VAL A 341 5.87 11.86 26.82
CA VAL A 341 5.64 12.91 25.81
C VAL A 341 4.15 13.07 25.52
N GLU A 342 3.78 14.22 24.95
CA GLU A 342 2.43 14.41 24.42
C GLU A 342 2.25 13.56 23.15
N VAL A 343 1.18 12.77 23.09
CA VAL A 343 0.77 11.99 21.91
C VAL A 343 -0.49 12.63 21.36
N VAL A 344 -0.55 12.84 20.04
CA VAL A 344 -1.63 13.61 19.39
C VAL A 344 -2.52 12.79 18.46
N TYR A 345 -2.13 11.54 18.20
CA TYR A 345 -2.88 10.61 17.37
C TYR A 345 -2.33 9.22 17.60
N THR A 346 -3.21 8.22 17.63
CA THR A 346 -2.83 6.80 17.66
C THR A 346 -3.75 5.98 16.75
N LEU A 347 -3.21 4.89 16.23
CA LEU A 347 -3.96 3.87 15.49
C LEU A 347 -3.37 2.50 15.82
N GLY A 348 -4.19 1.47 15.96
CA GLY A 348 -3.69 0.14 16.25
C GLY A 348 -4.70 -0.95 15.95
N ALA A 349 -4.42 -2.14 16.50
CA ALA A 349 -5.22 -3.35 16.32
C ALA A 349 -5.57 -3.59 14.85
N HIS A 350 -4.55 -3.52 13.97
CA HIS A 350 -4.75 -3.58 12.52
C HIS A 350 -5.38 -4.88 12.03
N ASN A 351 -5.26 -5.97 12.80
CA ASN A 351 -5.86 -7.28 12.55
C ASN A 351 -6.80 -7.66 13.71
N MET A 352 -6.38 -8.61 14.56
CA MET A 352 -7.02 -8.97 15.83
C MET A 352 -6.12 -8.56 17.02
N MET A 353 -6.67 -8.53 18.22
CA MET A 353 -5.87 -8.47 19.45
C MET A 353 -5.35 -9.87 19.73
N TYR A 354 -4.07 -10.11 19.47
CA TYR A 354 -3.54 -11.46 19.33
C TYR A 354 -3.45 -12.18 20.68
N PRO A 355 -4.19 -13.29 20.90
CA PRO A 355 -4.18 -14.00 22.18
C PRO A 355 -2.95 -14.89 22.31
N VAL A 356 -2.33 -14.88 23.48
CA VAL A 356 -1.27 -15.81 23.89
C VAL A 356 -1.51 -16.28 25.31
N VAL A 357 -1.22 -17.55 25.59
CA VAL A 357 -1.25 -18.07 26.97
C VAL A 357 0.10 -17.77 27.61
N ASP A 358 0.10 -17.03 28.71
CA ASP A 358 1.31 -16.79 29.50
C ASP A 358 1.78 -18.13 30.10
N PRO A 359 2.99 -18.61 29.77
CA PRO A 359 3.46 -19.92 30.24
C PRO A 359 3.67 -19.99 31.76
N VAL A 360 3.73 -18.84 32.44
CA VAL A 360 3.91 -18.76 33.90
C VAL A 360 2.56 -18.73 34.62
N THR A 361 1.61 -17.91 34.17
CA THR A 361 0.31 -17.75 34.86
C THR A 361 -0.81 -18.62 34.28
N SER A 362 -0.60 -19.23 33.11
CA SER A 362 -1.63 -19.93 32.32
C SER A 362 -2.82 -19.05 31.91
N GLU A 363 -2.69 -17.73 32.04
CA GLU A 363 -3.71 -16.77 31.67
C GLU A 363 -3.56 -16.33 30.21
N THR A 364 -4.68 -16.03 29.56
CA THR A 364 -4.68 -15.47 28.20
C THR A 364 -4.39 -13.96 28.24
N VAL A 365 -3.24 -13.57 27.70
CA VAL A 365 -2.82 -12.18 27.48
C VAL A 365 -3.08 -11.81 26.02
N HIS A 366 -3.54 -10.58 25.77
CA HIS A 366 -3.78 -10.09 24.42
C HIS A 366 -2.74 -9.05 24.03
N ILE A 367 -2.11 -9.24 22.87
CA ILE A 367 -1.09 -8.35 22.31
C ILE A 367 -1.73 -7.44 21.27
N ILE A 368 -1.50 -6.13 21.43
CA ILE A 368 -2.14 -5.10 20.60
C ILE A 368 -1.06 -4.19 20.01
N GLY A 369 -0.74 -4.37 18.73
CA GLY A 369 0.18 -3.47 18.02
C GLY A 369 -0.46 -2.11 17.73
N PHE A 370 0.33 -1.04 17.81
CA PHE A 370 -0.13 0.31 17.51
C PHE A 370 0.98 1.23 17.01
N GLN A 371 0.58 2.41 16.52
CA GLN A 371 1.43 3.53 16.17
C GLN A 371 0.91 4.81 16.81
N GLY A 372 1.74 5.85 16.85
CA GLY A 372 1.29 7.16 17.28
C GLY A 372 2.18 8.32 16.87
N ASN A 373 1.57 9.49 16.82
CA ASN A 373 2.24 10.77 16.58
C ASN A 373 2.61 11.42 17.90
N ILE A 374 3.88 11.80 18.06
CA ILE A 374 4.41 12.40 19.29
C ILE A 374 4.78 13.87 19.10
N ARG A 375 4.71 14.65 20.19
CA ARG A 375 5.19 16.03 20.32
C ARG A 375 6.29 16.10 21.39
N GLY A 376 7.34 16.87 21.13
CA GLY A 376 8.62 16.73 21.84
C GLY A 376 9.43 15.51 21.36
N LYS A 377 10.65 15.34 21.89
CA LYS A 377 11.61 14.26 21.56
C LYS A 377 11.70 13.97 20.06
N ASN A 378 12.05 14.99 19.28
CA ASN A 378 12.05 14.93 17.81
C ASN A 378 13.01 13.86 17.26
N GLU A 379 14.06 13.55 18.01
CA GLU A 379 15.05 12.51 17.74
C GLU A 379 14.45 11.09 17.72
N LEU A 380 13.28 10.88 18.36
CA LEU A 380 12.58 9.60 18.39
C LEU A 380 11.55 9.43 17.25
N ARG A 381 11.45 10.43 16.36
CA ARG A 381 10.47 10.41 15.27
C ARG A 381 11.05 9.85 14.00
N TRP A 382 10.18 9.27 13.18
CA TRP A 382 10.50 9.07 11.78
C TRP A 382 10.74 10.45 11.13
N LYS A 383 11.96 10.67 10.63
CA LYS A 383 12.39 11.94 10.02
C LYS A 383 11.34 12.51 9.05
N GLY A 384 10.98 13.78 9.26
CA GLY A 384 9.95 14.47 8.48
C GLY A 384 8.52 13.94 8.74
N SER A 385 8.26 13.39 9.93
CA SER A 385 6.94 12.93 10.39
C SER A 385 6.73 13.30 11.86
N ALA A 386 5.49 13.19 12.31
CA ALA A 386 5.15 13.19 13.74
C ALA A 386 5.21 11.77 14.34
N LEU A 387 5.26 10.73 13.51
CA LEU A 387 5.24 9.33 13.96
C LEU A 387 6.46 8.99 14.81
N TYR A 388 6.22 8.28 15.90
CA TYR A 388 7.27 7.57 16.65
C TYR A 388 7.93 6.51 15.77
N ALA A 389 9.26 6.44 15.79
CA ALA A 389 10.05 5.57 14.92
C ALA A 389 10.04 4.08 15.33
N GLY A 390 9.78 3.81 16.61
CA GLY A 390 9.76 2.46 17.17
C GLY A 390 8.51 1.65 16.86
N ALA A 391 8.45 0.43 17.39
CA ALA A 391 7.35 -0.51 17.19
C ALA A 391 6.75 -0.96 18.53
N MET A 392 5.86 -0.11 19.06
CA MET A 392 5.22 -0.35 20.36
C MET A 392 4.00 -1.29 20.24
N TYR A 393 3.78 -2.06 21.30
CA TYR A 393 2.57 -2.85 21.50
C TYR A 393 2.12 -2.82 22.96
N ALA A 394 0.82 -2.99 23.18
CA ALA A 394 0.23 -3.10 24.51
C ALA A 394 -0.08 -4.57 24.83
N LEU A 395 0.17 -4.96 26.07
CA LEU A 395 -0.24 -6.22 26.67
C LEU A 395 -1.47 -5.96 27.54
N ARG A 396 -2.59 -6.59 27.21
CA ARG A 396 -3.81 -6.60 28.03
C ARG A 396 -3.89 -7.92 28.80
N ARG A 397 -3.94 -7.84 30.13
CA ARG A 397 -4.12 -9.00 31.02
C ARG A 397 -5.60 -9.23 31.35
N PRO A 398 -5.99 -10.42 31.86
CA PRO A 398 -7.39 -10.71 32.20
C PRO A 398 -7.98 -9.77 33.26
N ASP A 399 -7.14 -9.28 34.18
CA ASP A 399 -7.50 -8.28 35.20
C ASP A 399 -7.74 -6.87 34.62
N GLN A 400 -7.72 -6.73 33.29
CA GLN A 400 -7.87 -5.47 32.54
C GLN A 400 -6.72 -4.48 32.77
N SER A 401 -5.58 -4.93 33.32
CA SER A 401 -4.37 -4.13 33.36
C SER A 401 -3.68 -4.10 31.99
N TYR A 402 -3.01 -2.97 31.72
CA TYR A 402 -2.29 -2.71 30.48
C TYR A 402 -0.83 -2.37 30.74
N GLU A 403 0.06 -2.95 29.95
CA GLU A 403 1.49 -2.64 29.92
C GLU A 403 1.94 -2.37 28.49
N VAL A 404 2.80 -1.37 28.29
CA VAL A 404 3.37 -1.07 26.98
C VAL A 404 4.77 -1.64 26.89
N ARG A 405 5.05 -2.31 25.77
CA ARG A 405 6.36 -2.88 25.42
C ARG A 405 6.70 -2.46 23.99
N GLU A 406 7.91 -2.82 23.56
CA GLU A 406 8.42 -2.45 22.25
C GLU A 406 9.23 -3.58 21.61
N VAL A 407 8.98 -3.81 20.32
CA VAL A 407 9.76 -4.76 19.52
C VAL A 407 11.19 -4.23 19.42
N ASN A 408 12.17 -5.09 19.69
CA ASN A 408 13.58 -4.72 19.66
C ASN A 408 13.98 -3.62 20.67
N ASN A 409 13.28 -3.62 21.82
CA ASN A 409 13.44 -2.66 22.93
C ASN A 409 13.16 -1.20 22.53
N ALA A 410 13.36 -0.28 23.47
CA ALA A 410 13.10 1.14 23.24
C ALA A 410 13.88 1.67 22.02
N PHE A 411 13.20 2.43 21.15
CA PHE A 411 13.85 3.08 20.01
C PHE A 411 14.81 4.18 20.46
N GLU A 412 15.98 4.22 19.82
CA GLU A 412 17.00 5.26 19.97
C GLU A 412 17.56 5.62 18.58
N PRO A 413 18.04 6.85 18.37
CA PRO A 413 18.67 7.24 17.11
C PRO A 413 19.77 6.26 16.70
N GLY A 414 19.68 5.73 15.48
CA GLY A 414 20.61 4.72 14.95
C GLY A 414 20.06 3.29 14.98
N LYS A 415 18.97 3.03 15.71
CA LYS A 415 18.22 1.78 15.58
C LYS A 415 17.42 1.71 14.26
N PRO A 416 17.11 0.50 13.77
CA PRO A 416 16.20 0.32 12.64
C PRO A 416 14.85 1.03 12.87
N LEU A 417 14.37 1.69 11.83
CA LEU A 417 13.05 2.31 11.82
C LEU A 417 11.99 1.21 11.63
N LEU A 418 11.08 1.04 12.59
CA LEU A 418 10.12 -0.06 12.59
C LEU A 418 8.66 0.38 12.38
N VAL A 419 8.25 1.53 12.95
CA VAL A 419 6.91 2.13 12.84
C VAL A 419 5.78 1.12 12.65
N SER A 420 5.32 0.66 13.81
CA SER A 420 4.16 -0.19 14.10
C SER A 420 4.28 -1.69 13.80
N PRO A 421 4.15 -2.54 14.84
CA PRO A 421 3.82 -3.94 14.65
C PRO A 421 2.34 -4.07 14.26
N ARG A 422 2.06 -4.94 13.28
CA ARG A 422 0.72 -5.15 12.71
C ARG A 422 0.26 -6.60 12.83
N ALA A 423 1.21 -7.53 12.78
CA ALA A 423 0.94 -8.96 12.74
C ALA A 423 1.74 -9.68 13.83
N PHE A 424 1.14 -10.71 14.41
CA PHE A 424 1.69 -11.51 15.49
C PHE A 424 1.37 -12.97 15.20
N CYS A 425 2.30 -13.88 15.48
CA CYS A 425 2.07 -15.31 15.37
C CYS A 425 3.01 -16.08 16.30
N LEU A 426 2.48 -17.05 17.04
CA LEU A 426 3.32 -18.00 17.77
C LEU A 426 4.11 -18.85 16.78
N SER A 427 5.35 -19.17 17.16
CA SER A 427 6.20 -20.01 16.34
C SER A 427 5.58 -21.40 16.15
N PRO A 428 5.50 -21.91 14.91
CA PRO A 428 5.11 -23.28 14.65
C PRO A 428 6.26 -24.29 14.84
N PHE A 429 7.47 -23.84 15.21
CA PHE A 429 8.69 -24.66 15.21
C PHE A 429 9.01 -25.32 16.56
N GLY A 430 8.22 -25.06 17.60
CA GLY A 430 8.41 -25.65 18.94
C GLY A 430 9.49 -24.96 19.79
N ASP A 431 9.97 -23.79 19.37
CA ASP A 431 10.99 -22.97 20.04
C ASP A 431 10.43 -22.07 21.16
N GLY A 432 9.10 -22.00 21.31
CA GLY A 432 8.43 -21.12 22.28
C GLY A 432 8.54 -19.61 21.97
N GLY A 433 8.88 -19.26 20.72
CA GLY A 433 8.99 -17.89 20.24
C GLY A 433 7.68 -17.30 19.73
N LEU A 434 7.66 -15.98 19.62
CA LEU A 434 6.62 -15.22 18.93
C LEU A 434 7.25 -14.37 17.82
N TYR A 435 6.68 -14.46 16.63
CA TYR A 435 7.01 -13.63 15.48
C TYR A 435 6.10 -12.41 15.42
N ILE A 436 6.70 -11.24 15.19
CA ILE A 436 6.02 -9.94 15.12
C ILE A 436 6.42 -9.25 13.82
N GLY A 437 5.45 -8.94 12.98
CA GLY A 437 5.65 -8.33 11.67
C GLY A 437 5.07 -6.92 11.59
N GLY A 438 5.72 -6.05 10.83
CA GLY A 438 5.29 -4.68 10.60
C GLY A 438 5.79 -4.09 9.29
N HIS A 439 5.12 -3.03 8.86
CA HIS A 439 5.48 -1.62 9.05
C HIS A 439 4.23 -0.82 8.64
N ASP A 440 3.98 0.38 9.17
CA ASP A 440 2.91 1.25 8.68
C ASP A 440 3.51 2.47 7.97
N ALA A 441 3.42 2.43 6.65
CA ALA A 441 4.00 3.43 5.77
C ALA A 441 3.46 4.85 5.97
N SER A 442 2.22 5.02 6.46
CA SER A 442 1.63 6.34 6.78
C SER A 442 1.91 7.44 5.72
N ARG A 443 1.74 7.09 4.44
CA ARG A 443 1.93 7.97 3.25
C ARG A 443 3.38 8.50 3.06
N LYS A 444 4.38 7.86 3.65
CA LYS A 444 5.81 8.18 3.46
C LYS A 444 6.50 7.05 2.72
N ILE A 445 7.45 7.39 1.85
CA ILE A 445 8.21 6.40 1.06
C ILE A 445 8.74 5.29 1.96
N SER A 446 8.41 4.05 1.59
CA SER A 446 8.59 2.87 2.43
C SER A 446 9.18 1.70 1.65
N ASP A 447 10.11 1.99 0.75
CA ASP A 447 10.79 1.01 -0.09
C ASP A 447 11.43 -0.08 0.77
N ASP A 448 10.93 -1.32 0.64
CA ASP A 448 11.38 -2.50 1.39
C ASP A 448 11.48 -2.31 2.91
N MET A 449 10.54 -1.57 3.50
CA MET A 449 10.50 -1.36 4.95
C MET A 449 9.76 -2.45 5.73
N ALA A 450 9.28 -3.51 5.08
CA ALA A 450 8.67 -4.65 5.77
C ALA A 450 9.70 -5.42 6.60
N TRP A 451 9.33 -5.78 7.83
CA TRP A 451 10.18 -6.52 8.75
C TRP A 451 9.39 -7.57 9.55
N ILE A 452 10.11 -8.58 10.02
CA ILE A 452 9.62 -9.55 11.02
C ILE A 452 10.72 -9.75 12.06
N PHE A 453 10.36 -9.59 13.33
CA PHE A 453 11.21 -9.89 14.47
C PHE A 453 10.69 -11.10 15.23
N GLU A 454 11.59 -11.84 15.87
CA GLU A 454 11.27 -12.94 16.79
C GLU A 454 11.96 -12.73 18.14
N ALA A 455 11.31 -13.21 19.19
CA ALA A 455 11.87 -13.36 20.52
C ALA A 455 11.14 -14.47 21.30
N PRO A 456 11.75 -15.04 22.35
CA PRO A 456 11.05 -15.93 23.27
C PRO A 456 9.79 -15.28 23.83
N LEU A 457 8.70 -16.03 24.00
CA LEU A 457 7.43 -15.49 24.48
C LEU A 457 7.57 -14.76 25.83
N GLU A 458 8.43 -15.24 26.73
CA GLU A 458 8.75 -14.58 28.01
C GLU A 458 9.31 -13.16 27.85
N VAL A 459 10.05 -12.89 26.78
CA VAL A 459 10.57 -11.55 26.46
C VAL A 459 9.45 -10.66 25.97
N VAL A 460 8.62 -11.18 25.06
CA VAL A 460 7.49 -10.41 24.49
C VAL A 460 6.47 -10.04 25.58
N LEU A 461 6.19 -10.96 26.52
CA LEU A 461 5.31 -10.75 27.67
C LEU A 461 5.94 -9.95 28.81
N GLY A 462 7.21 -9.57 28.67
CA GLY A 462 7.93 -8.75 29.63
C GLY A 462 8.35 -9.43 30.92
N ARG A 463 8.38 -10.77 30.93
CA ARG A 463 8.88 -11.59 32.03
C ARG A 463 10.41 -11.65 32.07
N LYS A 464 11.06 -11.41 30.93
CA LYS A 464 12.52 -11.44 30.78
C LYS A 464 13.02 -10.30 29.90
N GLU A 465 14.18 -9.77 30.22
CA GLU A 465 14.87 -8.79 29.37
C GLU A 465 15.59 -9.48 28.21
N ALA A 466 15.75 -8.76 27.09
CA ALA A 466 16.51 -9.24 25.95
C ALA A 466 17.36 -8.12 25.35
N ARG A 467 18.51 -8.49 24.79
CA ARG A 467 19.33 -7.59 23.98
C ARG A 467 18.67 -7.31 22.64
N ASP A 468 19.04 -6.20 22.03
CA ASP A 468 18.63 -5.85 20.67
C ASP A 468 19.08 -6.90 19.65
N ALA A 469 18.33 -7.02 18.57
CA ALA A 469 18.82 -7.57 17.31
C ALA A 469 19.98 -6.68 16.82
N GLY A 470 21.00 -7.30 16.22
CA GLY A 470 22.14 -6.56 15.65
C GLY A 470 21.70 -5.49 14.65
N SER A 471 22.57 -4.51 14.41
CA SER A 471 22.30 -3.41 13.47
C SER A 471 22.52 -3.85 12.02
N GLY A 472 21.48 -3.78 11.20
CA GLY A 472 21.60 -3.95 9.76
C GLY A 472 20.25 -3.89 9.05
N GLN A 473 19.87 -2.72 8.56
CA GLN A 473 18.81 -2.62 7.55
C GLN A 473 19.44 -2.84 6.18
N ARG A 474 18.91 -3.81 5.42
CA ARG A 474 19.26 -4.01 4.02
C ARG A 474 18.88 -2.75 3.24
N ARG A 475 19.79 -2.33 2.36
CA ARG A 475 19.49 -1.26 1.42
C ARG A 475 18.57 -1.83 0.34
N SER A 476 17.39 -1.24 0.17
CA SER A 476 16.50 -1.55 -0.95
C SER A 476 17.27 -1.45 -2.28
N PRO A 477 17.41 -2.55 -3.04
CA PRO A 477 18.08 -2.50 -4.33
C PRO A 477 17.12 -1.82 -5.32
N ARG A 478 17.48 -0.69 -5.93
CA ARG A 478 16.60 -0.06 -6.95
C ARG A 478 17.30 0.02 -8.29
N ALA A 479 16.52 0.03 -9.36
CA ALA A 479 17.04 0.16 -10.71
C ALA A 479 17.81 1.49 -10.84
N GLU A 480 19.08 1.43 -11.26
CA GLU A 480 19.97 2.60 -11.36
C GLU A 480 19.35 3.73 -12.19
N ARG A 481 18.61 3.39 -13.24
CA ARG A 481 17.94 4.38 -14.10
C ARG A 481 16.92 5.26 -13.38
N LEU A 482 16.38 4.83 -12.24
CA LEU A 482 15.48 5.66 -11.44
C LEU A 482 16.20 6.85 -10.77
N ASP A 483 17.51 6.71 -10.54
CA ASP A 483 18.38 7.74 -9.98
C ASP A 483 19.05 8.60 -11.07
N GLU A 484 18.95 8.22 -12.35
CA GLU A 484 19.44 9.00 -13.49
C GLU A 484 18.54 10.21 -13.81
N GLY A 485 19.15 11.29 -14.28
CA GLY A 485 18.42 12.42 -14.86
C GLY A 485 19.31 13.53 -15.42
N PRO A 486 18.76 14.74 -15.62
CA PRO A 486 17.41 15.14 -15.25
C PRO A 486 16.34 14.40 -16.05
N ILE A 487 15.15 14.29 -15.47
CA ILE A 487 13.96 13.88 -16.19
C ILE A 487 12.94 15.02 -16.19
N TYR A 488 11.98 14.96 -17.10
CA TYR A 488 10.92 15.94 -17.24
C TYR A 488 9.57 15.28 -17.00
N GLU A 489 8.58 16.02 -16.53
CA GLU A 489 7.24 15.50 -16.33
C GLU A 489 6.22 16.41 -17.01
N LEU A 490 5.62 15.91 -18.08
CA LEU A 490 4.53 16.58 -18.77
C LEU A 490 3.23 16.22 -18.06
N ARG A 491 2.50 17.24 -17.60
CA ARG A 491 1.21 17.06 -16.93
C ARG A 491 0.10 17.82 -17.67
N ILE A 492 -1.01 17.13 -17.90
CA ILE A 492 -2.21 17.68 -18.57
C ILE A 492 -3.40 17.50 -17.65
N TYR A 493 -3.92 18.64 -17.17
CA TYR A 493 -5.08 18.70 -16.28
C TYR A 493 -6.30 19.01 -17.14
N SER A 494 -7.42 18.33 -16.92
CA SER A 494 -8.70 18.64 -17.59
C SER A 494 -9.68 19.22 -16.58
N ALA A 495 -9.93 20.53 -16.64
CA ALA A 495 -10.80 21.21 -15.68
C ALA A 495 -12.29 20.91 -15.90
N ASN A 496 -13.04 20.82 -14.81
CA ASN A 496 -14.50 20.81 -14.81
C ASN A 496 -15.06 22.08 -15.46
N GLU A 497 -16.28 22.00 -15.95
CA GLU A 497 -16.99 23.15 -16.51
C GLU A 497 -17.08 24.28 -15.48
N GLY A 498 -16.82 25.53 -15.90
CA GLY A 498 -16.74 26.69 -15.01
C GLY A 498 -15.54 26.73 -14.05
N ARG A 499 -14.71 25.69 -13.94
CA ARG A 499 -13.62 25.60 -12.95
C ARG A 499 -12.23 25.96 -13.47
N HIS A 500 -12.07 26.22 -14.77
CA HIS A 500 -10.75 26.47 -15.38
C HIS A 500 -10.04 27.72 -14.83
N ALA A 501 -10.78 28.81 -14.60
CA ALA A 501 -10.21 30.03 -14.02
C ALA A 501 -9.72 29.82 -12.58
N HIS A 502 -10.48 29.06 -11.77
CA HIS A 502 -10.06 28.69 -10.41
C HIS A 502 -8.82 27.79 -10.42
N LEU A 503 -8.69 26.88 -11.39
CA LEU A 503 -7.49 26.08 -11.57
C LEU A 503 -6.27 26.96 -11.84
N ILE A 504 -6.38 27.91 -12.78
CA ILE A 504 -5.31 28.86 -13.08
C ILE A 504 -4.96 29.72 -11.85
N LYS A 505 -5.99 30.22 -11.14
CA LYS A 505 -5.84 30.99 -9.90
C LYS A 505 -5.04 30.21 -8.85
N ARG A 506 -5.42 28.95 -8.59
CA ARG A 506 -4.72 28.07 -7.64
C ARG A 506 -3.24 27.92 -7.98
N PHE A 507 -2.93 27.72 -9.26
CA PHE A 507 -1.55 27.58 -9.71
C PHE A 507 -0.74 28.87 -9.49
N ARG A 508 -1.31 30.00 -9.90
CA ARG A 508 -0.69 31.32 -9.77
C ARG A 508 -0.44 31.73 -8.33
N GLU A 509 -1.38 31.47 -7.43
CA GLU A 509 -1.36 32.00 -6.06
C GLU A 509 -0.77 31.03 -5.04
N HIS A 510 -0.79 29.72 -5.33
CA HIS A 510 -0.42 28.69 -4.36
C HIS A 510 0.52 27.62 -4.93
N THR A 511 0.08 26.91 -5.98
CA THR A 511 0.74 25.67 -6.41
C THR A 511 2.19 25.91 -6.83
N ASP A 512 2.49 26.96 -7.61
CA ASP A 512 3.85 27.19 -8.12
C ASP A 512 4.85 27.49 -6.99
N ARG A 513 4.45 28.26 -5.97
CA ARG A 513 5.30 28.50 -4.79
C ARG A 513 5.53 27.21 -3.99
N LEU A 514 4.48 26.42 -3.79
CA LEU A 514 4.59 25.14 -3.07
C LEU A 514 5.39 24.11 -3.86
N PHE A 515 5.30 24.12 -5.19
CA PHE A 515 6.14 23.31 -6.06
C PHE A 515 7.62 23.62 -5.83
N ARG A 516 8.00 24.91 -5.86
CA ARG A 516 9.37 25.36 -5.57
C ARG A 516 9.85 24.96 -4.16
N LYS A 517 8.97 25.01 -3.15
CA LYS A 517 9.25 24.54 -1.78
C LYS A 517 9.65 23.06 -1.72
N HIS A 518 9.09 22.23 -2.61
CA HIS A 518 9.28 20.78 -2.64
C HIS A 518 10.12 20.28 -3.82
N GLY A 519 10.94 21.14 -4.43
CA GLY A 519 11.83 20.73 -5.53
C GLY A 519 11.11 20.34 -6.82
N LEU A 520 9.83 20.69 -6.97
CA LEU A 520 9.08 20.55 -8.22
C LEU A 520 9.36 21.79 -9.09
N GLU A 521 10.38 21.72 -9.94
CA GLU A 521 10.81 22.85 -10.78
C GLU A 521 9.90 22.98 -12.02
N ALA A 522 8.99 23.96 -12.04
CA ALA A 522 8.14 24.21 -13.20
C ALA A 522 8.88 25.00 -14.28
N LEU A 523 8.97 24.43 -15.49
CA LEU A 523 9.55 25.10 -16.65
C LEU A 523 8.54 25.98 -17.36
N GLY A 524 7.26 25.59 -17.39
CA GLY A 524 6.23 26.45 -17.94
C GLY A 524 4.82 25.95 -17.74
N TYR A 525 3.88 26.89 -17.92
CA TYR A 525 2.44 26.70 -17.79
C TYR A 525 1.72 27.23 -19.03
N TRP A 526 0.85 26.41 -19.59
CA TRP A 526 0.14 26.72 -20.82
C TRP A 526 -1.34 26.32 -20.76
N ILE A 527 -2.15 26.99 -21.60
CA ILE A 527 -3.54 26.60 -21.87
C ILE A 527 -3.73 26.39 -23.38
N PRO A 528 -4.56 25.42 -23.82
CA PRO A 528 -4.85 25.25 -25.23
C PRO A 528 -5.64 26.43 -25.81
N THR A 529 -5.31 26.77 -27.04
CA THR A 529 -5.92 27.89 -27.78
C THR A 529 -7.04 27.46 -28.72
N GLU A 530 -7.13 26.17 -29.05
CA GLU A 530 -8.07 25.64 -30.02
C GLU A 530 -8.72 24.31 -29.57
N GLY A 531 -9.65 23.83 -30.40
CA GLY A 531 -10.39 22.59 -30.19
C GLY A 531 -11.71 22.76 -29.44
N PRO A 532 -12.43 21.65 -29.21
CA PRO A 532 -13.71 21.65 -28.48
C PRO A 532 -13.56 22.23 -27.06
N ALA A 533 -14.67 22.70 -26.48
CA ALA A 533 -14.69 23.30 -25.15
C ALA A 533 -13.98 22.43 -24.09
N LYS A 534 -14.17 21.11 -24.12
CA LYS A 534 -13.47 20.15 -23.23
C LYS A 534 -11.95 20.22 -23.36
N LYS A 535 -11.41 20.32 -24.58
CA LYS A 535 -9.96 20.44 -24.82
C LYS A 535 -9.42 21.81 -24.41
N ARG A 536 -10.18 22.89 -24.64
CA ARG A 536 -9.81 24.27 -24.23
C ARG A 536 -9.79 24.50 -22.72
N ARG A 537 -10.41 23.62 -21.93
CA ARG A 537 -10.36 23.62 -20.46
C ARG A 537 -9.18 22.83 -19.89
N ARG A 538 -8.18 22.50 -20.71
CA ARG A 538 -6.96 21.86 -20.21
C ARG A 538 -5.96 22.89 -19.69
N PHE A 539 -5.17 22.47 -18.72
CA PHE A 539 -4.03 23.21 -18.20
C PHE A 539 -2.81 22.30 -18.30
N VAL A 540 -1.80 22.72 -19.06
CA VAL A 540 -0.62 21.91 -19.43
C VAL A 540 0.61 22.52 -18.77
N TYR A 541 1.46 21.71 -18.19
CA TYR A 541 2.72 22.18 -17.63
C TYR A 541 3.80 21.12 -17.67
N LEU A 542 5.05 21.59 -17.61
CA LEU A 542 6.24 20.75 -17.66
C LEU A 542 7.06 20.99 -16.41
N LEU A 543 7.35 19.93 -15.66
CA LEU A 543 8.29 19.95 -14.54
C LEU A 543 9.64 19.39 -14.95
N ARG A 544 10.69 19.82 -14.27
CA ARG A 544 12.02 19.21 -14.28
C ARG A 544 12.29 18.58 -12.92
N HIS A 545 12.84 17.39 -12.93
CA HIS A 545 13.23 16.65 -11.72
C HIS A 545 14.68 16.18 -11.84
N PRO A 546 15.43 16.08 -10.73
CA PRO A 546 16.78 15.51 -10.74
C PRO A 546 16.83 14.07 -11.27
N SER A 547 15.82 13.27 -10.95
CA SER A 547 15.66 11.88 -11.39
C SER A 547 14.21 11.42 -11.25
N ARG A 548 13.88 10.21 -11.71
CA ARG A 548 12.54 9.61 -11.55
C ARG A 548 12.18 9.34 -10.10
N TYR A 549 13.18 8.94 -9.31
CA TYR A 549 13.03 8.72 -7.89
C TYR A 549 12.90 10.04 -7.12
N ALA A 550 13.71 11.05 -7.44
CA ALA A 550 13.58 12.38 -6.83
C ALA A 550 12.20 13.00 -7.12
N ALA A 551 11.65 12.79 -8.32
CA ALA A 551 10.28 13.22 -8.62
C ALA A 551 9.25 12.57 -7.69
N TYR A 552 9.42 11.27 -7.40
CA TYR A 552 8.56 10.54 -6.45
C TYR A 552 8.69 11.11 -5.03
N GLU A 553 9.92 11.32 -4.54
CA GLU A 553 10.19 11.96 -3.25
C GLU A 553 9.53 13.34 -3.14
N ASN A 554 9.72 14.19 -4.15
CA ASN A 554 9.19 15.54 -4.20
C ASN A 554 7.66 15.56 -4.21
N TRP A 555 7.02 14.67 -4.97
CA TRP A 555 5.56 14.55 -4.97
C TRP A 555 5.03 14.05 -3.63
N VAL A 556 5.67 13.06 -3.01
CA VAL A 556 5.28 12.57 -1.67
C VAL A 556 5.43 13.68 -0.63
N ALA A 557 6.51 14.47 -0.67
CA ALA A 557 6.72 15.61 0.22
C ALA A 557 5.64 16.69 0.00
N PHE A 558 5.32 17.01 -1.26
CA PHE A 558 4.29 17.98 -1.63
C PHE A 558 2.89 17.57 -1.14
N PHE A 559 2.49 16.31 -1.34
CA PHE A 559 1.17 15.84 -0.93
C PHE A 559 1.00 15.74 0.60
N ASN A 560 2.09 15.63 1.34
CA ASN A 560 2.08 15.64 2.81
C ASN A 560 2.28 17.04 3.42
N ASP A 561 2.28 18.11 2.61
CA ASP A 561 2.43 19.47 3.11
C ASP A 561 1.10 20.02 3.67
N ARG A 562 1.12 20.47 4.93
CA ARG A 562 -0.05 21.05 5.60
C ARG A 562 -0.59 22.32 4.94
N GLU A 563 0.29 23.12 4.34
CA GLU A 563 -0.12 24.29 3.57
C GLU A 563 -0.83 23.89 2.27
N TRP A 564 -0.39 22.79 1.65
CA TRP A 564 -1.08 22.24 0.49
C TRP A 564 -2.47 21.69 0.84
N GLU A 565 -2.58 20.95 1.95
CA GLU A 565 -3.85 20.48 2.50
C GLU A 565 -4.83 21.64 2.74
N ALA A 566 -4.38 22.69 3.44
CA ALA A 566 -5.18 23.89 3.69
C ALA A 566 -5.56 24.66 2.42
N VAL A 567 -4.80 24.54 1.33
CA VAL A 567 -5.17 25.09 0.02
C VAL A 567 -6.28 24.25 -0.61
N LEU A 568 -6.19 22.92 -0.55
CA LEU A 568 -7.22 22.04 -1.10
C LEU A 568 -8.55 22.22 -0.39
N ASP A 569 -8.56 22.43 0.92
CA ASP A 569 -9.78 22.61 1.73
C ASP A 569 -10.60 23.85 1.37
N ARG A 570 -10.02 24.82 0.64
CA ARG A 570 -10.74 26.03 0.23
C ARG A 570 -11.86 25.66 -0.77
N PRO A 571 -13.12 26.07 -0.54
CA PRO A 571 -14.24 25.74 -1.44
C PRO A 571 -14.02 26.14 -2.91
N GLU A 572 -13.28 27.24 -3.14
CA GLU A 572 -12.92 27.68 -4.50
C GLU A 572 -12.01 26.71 -5.26
N PHE A 573 -11.29 25.82 -4.57
CA PHE A 573 -10.35 24.86 -5.16
C PHE A 573 -10.79 23.39 -5.07
N GLN A 574 -12.01 23.16 -4.58
CA GLN A 574 -12.63 21.84 -4.59
C GLN A 574 -13.12 21.47 -6.00
N SER A 575 -13.12 20.17 -6.34
CA SER A 575 -13.68 19.65 -7.60
C SER A 575 -13.22 20.37 -8.87
N LEU A 576 -11.94 20.76 -8.95
CA LEU A 576 -11.41 21.49 -10.11
C LEU A 576 -11.28 20.61 -11.36
N LEU A 577 -11.04 19.31 -11.19
CA LEU A 577 -10.66 18.41 -12.28
C LEU A 577 -11.81 17.45 -12.62
N SER A 578 -12.00 17.24 -13.92
CA SER A 578 -12.99 16.29 -14.47
C SER A 578 -12.49 14.85 -14.52
N GLN A 579 -11.18 14.67 -14.43
CA GLN A 579 -10.50 13.37 -14.43
C GLN A 579 -9.15 13.51 -13.74
N ARG A 580 -8.54 12.38 -13.39
CA ARG A 580 -7.16 12.35 -12.90
C ARG A 580 -6.23 13.02 -13.92
N PRO A 581 -5.24 13.82 -13.48
CA PRO A 581 -4.23 14.35 -14.37
C PRO A 581 -3.53 13.26 -15.18
N GLU A 582 -3.31 13.54 -16.46
CA GLU A 582 -2.32 12.81 -17.24
C GLU A 582 -0.93 13.27 -16.76
N SER A 583 -0.02 12.31 -16.54
CA SER A 583 1.37 12.56 -16.13
C SER A 583 2.26 11.61 -16.91
N ILE A 584 3.22 12.18 -17.65
CA ILE A 584 4.15 11.43 -18.49
C ILE A 584 5.55 11.88 -18.10
N PHE A 585 6.35 10.96 -17.57
CA PHE A 585 7.77 11.19 -17.31
C PHE A 585 8.56 10.99 -18.59
N LEU A 586 9.51 11.90 -18.83
CA LEU A 586 10.13 12.14 -20.13
C LEU A 586 11.65 12.23 -19.95
N ARG A 587 12.39 11.43 -20.72
CA ARG A 587 13.85 11.53 -20.87
C ARG A 587 14.14 12.46 -22.04
N GLU A 588 14.98 13.46 -21.83
CA GLU A 588 15.40 14.37 -22.90
C GLU A 588 16.31 13.63 -23.88
N ASN A 589 16.01 13.76 -25.17
CA ASN A 589 16.81 13.12 -26.22
C ASN A 589 18.10 13.91 -26.45
N ASP A 590 19.16 13.24 -26.90
CA ASP A 590 20.49 13.82 -27.19
C ASP A 590 20.47 14.95 -28.23
N TYR A 591 19.43 14.96 -29.08
CA TYR A 591 19.16 16.01 -30.06
C TYR A 591 18.11 17.04 -29.59
N SER A 592 17.80 17.13 -28.31
CA SER A 592 16.96 18.21 -27.78
C SER A 592 17.70 19.54 -27.76
N ALA A 593 16.96 20.66 -27.69
CA ALA A 593 17.50 22.02 -27.63
C ALA A 593 17.08 22.76 -26.35
N LEU A 594 16.49 22.07 -25.36
CA LEU A 594 15.83 22.73 -24.22
C LEU A 594 16.78 23.63 -23.42
N LYS A 595 18.04 23.19 -23.25
CA LYS A 595 19.07 23.93 -22.50
C LYS A 595 19.53 25.21 -23.21
N GLU A 596 19.27 25.33 -24.51
CA GLU A 596 19.79 26.39 -25.37
C GLU A 596 18.72 27.43 -25.73
N VAL A 597 17.45 27.20 -25.38
CA VAL A 597 16.35 28.04 -25.83
C VAL A 597 15.89 29.03 -24.76
N ALA A 598 16.29 30.30 -24.92
CA ALA A 598 15.62 31.43 -24.30
C ALA A 598 14.49 31.94 -25.21
N ILE A 599 13.30 32.20 -24.66
CA ILE A 599 12.18 32.85 -25.35
C ILE A 599 12.07 34.25 -24.78
N ASN A 600 12.75 35.19 -25.44
CA ASN A 600 12.97 36.54 -24.93
C ASN A 600 11.89 37.54 -25.35
N GLU A 601 10.91 37.11 -26.17
CA GLU A 601 9.83 37.95 -26.67
C GLU A 601 8.48 37.47 -26.12
N PRO A 602 7.71 38.31 -25.42
CA PRO A 602 6.36 37.97 -24.97
C PRO A 602 5.44 37.73 -26.18
N GLY A 603 4.80 36.57 -26.23
CA GLY A 603 3.82 36.26 -27.28
C GLY A 603 4.09 34.91 -27.94
N GLY A 604 3.44 34.68 -29.09
CA GLY A 604 3.58 33.42 -29.80
C GLY A 604 2.64 32.29 -29.34
N ILE A 605 2.81 31.15 -30.00
CA ILE A 605 2.06 29.92 -29.77
C ILE A 605 3.05 28.77 -29.72
N TYR A 606 2.92 27.95 -28.69
CA TYR A 606 3.65 26.70 -28.54
C TYR A 606 2.86 25.57 -29.18
N GLU A 607 3.54 24.60 -29.78
CA GLU A 607 2.91 23.40 -30.33
C GLU A 607 3.50 22.16 -29.67
N LEU A 608 2.72 21.53 -28.79
CA LEU A 608 3.05 20.24 -28.19
C LEU A 608 2.57 19.14 -29.11
N ARG A 609 3.46 18.22 -29.47
CA ARG A 609 3.17 17.11 -30.37
C ARG A 609 3.60 15.77 -29.77
N THR A 610 2.76 14.76 -29.97
CA THR A 610 3.03 13.37 -29.55
C THR A 610 2.95 12.47 -30.76
N TYR A 611 4.04 11.76 -31.04
CA TYR A 611 4.18 10.81 -32.13
C TYR A 611 4.20 9.41 -31.53
N VAL A 612 3.34 8.52 -32.03
CA VAL A 612 3.39 7.09 -31.72
C VAL A 612 3.91 6.36 -32.95
N THR A 613 5.00 5.65 -32.80
CA THR A 613 5.64 4.89 -33.87
C THR A 613 4.99 3.53 -34.06
N ALA A 614 5.09 3.01 -35.30
CA ALA A 614 4.83 1.60 -35.55
C ALA A 614 5.86 0.74 -34.80
N PRO A 615 5.54 -0.52 -34.45
CA PRO A 615 6.46 -1.40 -33.73
C PRO A 615 7.86 -1.45 -34.38
N GLY A 616 8.90 -1.26 -33.55
CA GLY A 616 10.30 -1.28 -34.00
C GLY A 616 10.77 -0.05 -34.78
N LYS A 617 9.94 1.00 -34.95
CA LYS A 617 10.30 2.19 -35.75
C LYS A 617 10.81 3.39 -34.95
N GLN A 618 10.91 3.29 -33.62
CA GLN A 618 11.39 4.37 -32.76
C GLN A 618 12.79 4.87 -33.14
N VAL A 619 13.76 3.96 -33.27
CA VAL A 619 15.15 4.30 -33.64
C VAL A 619 15.22 5.01 -35.00
N ALA A 620 14.42 4.59 -35.97
CA ALA A 620 14.36 5.22 -37.28
C ALA A 620 13.73 6.62 -37.22
N LEU A 621 12.70 6.80 -36.39
CA LEU A 621 12.12 8.12 -36.13
C LEU A 621 13.15 9.07 -35.50
N ASP A 622 13.84 8.62 -34.46
CA ASP A 622 14.85 9.42 -33.76
C ASP A 622 16.01 9.79 -34.67
N THR A 623 16.46 8.87 -35.52
CA THR A 623 17.48 9.12 -36.55
C THR A 623 17.05 10.22 -37.51
N ARG A 624 15.79 10.21 -37.97
CA ARG A 624 15.24 11.24 -38.85
C ARG A 624 15.21 12.61 -38.18
N PHE A 625 14.81 12.67 -36.91
CA PHE A 625 14.79 13.93 -36.15
C PHE A 625 16.20 14.48 -35.89
N ARG A 626 17.14 13.61 -35.52
CA ARG A 626 18.54 13.95 -35.28
C ARG A 626 19.22 14.50 -36.54
N GLY A 627 19.05 13.83 -37.68
CA GLY A 627 19.76 14.18 -38.92
C GLY A 627 19.10 15.25 -39.79
N HIS A 628 17.76 15.39 -39.74
CA HIS A 628 17.05 16.15 -40.77
C HIS A 628 15.93 17.05 -40.23
N THR A 629 14.96 16.49 -39.50
CA THR A 629 13.68 17.18 -39.23
C THR A 629 13.86 18.51 -38.51
N ARG A 630 14.73 18.57 -37.49
CA ARG A 630 14.96 19.79 -36.70
C ARG A 630 15.46 20.96 -37.53
N ARG A 631 16.47 20.71 -38.38
CA ARG A 631 17.02 21.74 -39.28
C ARG A 631 15.97 22.21 -40.29
N LEU A 632 15.15 21.29 -40.81
CA LEU A 632 14.04 21.64 -41.71
C LEU A 632 12.97 22.47 -40.98
N PHE A 633 12.67 22.18 -39.72
CA PHE A 633 11.79 23.02 -38.90
C PHE A 633 12.33 24.44 -38.76
N GLU A 634 13.61 24.61 -38.43
CA GLU A 634 14.24 25.95 -38.36
C GLU A 634 14.21 26.66 -39.72
N LYS A 635 14.52 25.96 -40.82
CA LYS A 635 14.45 26.49 -42.20
C LYS A 635 13.08 27.11 -42.51
N HIS A 636 12.01 26.54 -41.96
CA HIS A 636 10.63 27.00 -42.15
C HIS A 636 10.09 27.84 -40.98
N GLY A 637 10.98 28.42 -40.18
CA GLY A 637 10.62 29.37 -39.12
C GLY A 637 9.91 28.74 -37.92
N MET A 638 10.01 27.42 -37.73
CA MET A 638 9.56 26.73 -36.52
C MET A 638 10.73 26.61 -35.55
N LYS A 639 10.62 27.26 -34.39
CA LYS A 639 11.68 27.21 -33.38
C LYS A 639 11.56 25.92 -32.58
N ASN A 640 12.62 25.13 -32.57
CA ASN A 640 12.70 23.89 -31.79
C ASN A 640 12.89 24.21 -30.30
N ILE A 641 12.01 23.71 -29.41
CA ILE A 641 12.15 23.90 -27.95
C ILE A 641 12.76 22.68 -27.28
N GLY A 642 12.14 21.51 -27.42
CA GLY A 642 12.64 20.29 -26.78
C GLY A 642 12.04 19.02 -27.35
N TYR A 643 12.77 17.92 -27.17
CA TYR A 643 12.45 16.59 -27.68
C TYR A 643 12.69 15.55 -26.60
N TRP A 644 11.70 14.70 -26.37
CA TRP A 644 11.74 13.71 -25.30
C TRP A 644 11.13 12.38 -25.72
N THR A 645 11.65 11.33 -25.12
CA THR A 645 11.05 9.98 -25.14
C THR A 645 10.48 9.70 -23.76
N PRO A 646 9.29 9.10 -23.61
CA PRO A 646 8.81 8.68 -22.29
C PRO A 646 9.83 7.80 -21.55
N PHE A 647 9.86 7.92 -20.23
CA PHE A 647 10.79 7.20 -19.36
C PHE A 647 10.25 5.81 -18.99
N ASP A 648 8.96 5.75 -18.66
CA ASP A 648 8.28 4.53 -18.22
C ASP A 648 7.93 3.65 -19.45
N ARG A 649 7.83 2.33 -19.26
CA ARG A 649 7.36 1.39 -20.30
C ARG A 649 5.84 1.23 -20.25
N PRO A 650 5.19 0.91 -21.39
CA PRO A 650 5.80 0.61 -22.70
C PRO A 650 6.13 1.82 -23.58
N GLU A 651 5.65 3.01 -23.24
CA GLU A 651 5.70 4.20 -24.11
C GLU A 651 7.12 4.65 -24.46
N SER A 652 8.10 4.38 -23.58
CA SER A 652 9.52 4.61 -23.84
C SER A 652 10.05 3.93 -25.11
N GLY A 653 9.40 2.87 -25.59
CA GLY A 653 9.81 2.13 -26.77
C GLY A 653 9.20 2.60 -28.09
N ASN A 654 8.21 3.50 -28.06
CA ASN A 654 7.45 3.83 -29.28
C ASN A 654 6.94 5.28 -29.37
N THR A 655 7.23 6.15 -28.41
CA THR A 655 6.64 7.49 -28.36
C THR A 655 7.71 8.58 -28.39
N LEU A 656 7.49 9.61 -29.20
CA LEU A 656 8.27 10.85 -29.19
C LEU A 656 7.35 12.03 -28.85
N VAL A 657 7.71 12.79 -27.82
CA VAL A 657 7.04 14.03 -27.41
C VAL A 657 7.96 15.20 -27.74
N TYR A 658 7.44 16.26 -28.35
CA TYR A 658 8.24 17.45 -28.61
C TYR A 658 7.43 18.74 -28.59
N LEU A 659 8.14 19.84 -28.37
CA LEU A 659 7.58 21.18 -28.23
C LEU A 659 8.24 22.11 -29.26
N LEU A 660 7.41 22.80 -30.03
CA LEU A 660 7.81 23.86 -30.95
C LEU A 660 7.27 25.22 -30.50
N HIS A 661 7.87 26.30 -31.00
CA HIS A 661 7.36 27.65 -30.87
C HIS A 661 7.18 28.31 -32.25
N HIS A 662 6.06 29.03 -32.39
CA HIS A 662 5.70 29.81 -33.56
C HIS A 662 5.34 31.24 -33.14
N ALA A 663 5.65 32.23 -33.97
CA ALA A 663 5.31 33.63 -33.71
C ALA A 663 3.80 33.89 -33.57
N SER A 664 2.95 33.09 -34.22
CA SER A 664 1.50 33.12 -34.08
C SER A 664 0.84 31.84 -34.60
N ARG A 665 -0.45 31.65 -34.31
CA ARG A 665 -1.23 30.52 -34.86
C ARG A 665 -1.27 30.54 -36.39
N LYS A 666 -1.41 31.73 -37.00
CA LYS A 666 -1.38 31.90 -38.46
C LYS A 666 0.00 31.54 -39.04
N GLN A 667 1.06 31.92 -38.34
CA GLN A 667 2.42 31.56 -38.74
C GLN A 667 2.67 30.06 -38.64
N ALA A 668 2.09 29.38 -37.63
CA ALA A 668 2.19 27.93 -37.53
C ALA A 668 1.62 27.22 -38.77
N ASP A 669 0.45 27.63 -39.28
CA ASP A 669 -0.12 27.06 -40.51
C ASP A 669 0.79 27.32 -41.72
N ALA A 670 1.32 28.54 -41.84
CA ALA A 670 2.22 28.91 -42.94
C ALA A 670 3.51 28.08 -42.90
N ASN A 671 4.13 27.94 -41.72
CA ASN A 671 5.33 27.14 -41.52
C ASN A 671 5.09 25.67 -41.88
N TRP A 672 3.98 25.08 -41.43
CA TRP A 672 3.67 23.68 -41.73
C TRP A 672 3.39 23.44 -43.20
N LYS A 673 2.67 24.36 -43.86
CA LYS A 673 2.43 24.30 -45.30
C LYS A 673 3.76 24.36 -46.07
N ALA A 674 4.68 25.25 -45.68
CA ALA A 674 5.99 25.39 -46.30
C ALA A 674 6.87 24.14 -46.06
N PHE A 675 6.90 23.62 -44.84
CA PHE A 675 7.66 22.41 -44.49
C PHE A 675 7.17 21.17 -45.26
N VAL A 676 5.86 20.95 -45.31
CA VAL A 676 5.29 19.79 -46.02
C VAL A 676 5.56 19.87 -47.51
N ALA A 677 5.65 21.07 -48.09
CA ALA A 677 5.94 21.27 -49.51
C ALA A 677 7.44 21.21 -49.86
N ASP A 678 8.34 21.13 -48.87
CA ASP A 678 9.79 21.16 -49.11
C ASP A 678 10.27 19.88 -49.84
N PRO A 679 10.89 20.00 -51.02
CA PRO A 679 11.44 18.84 -51.74
C PRO A 679 12.45 18.03 -50.92
N GLU A 680 13.23 18.69 -50.06
CA GLU A 680 14.17 18.03 -49.16
C GLU A 680 13.44 17.16 -48.14
N TRP A 681 12.31 17.64 -47.59
CA TRP A 681 11.46 16.86 -46.70
C TRP A 681 10.87 15.64 -47.41
N HIS A 682 10.41 15.77 -48.65
CA HIS A 682 9.92 14.62 -49.43
C HIS A 682 10.98 13.53 -49.57
N GLY A 683 12.22 13.90 -49.92
CA GLY A 683 13.34 12.97 -50.02
C GLY A 683 13.69 12.31 -48.68
N VAL A 684 13.74 13.10 -47.59
CA VAL A 684 13.98 12.58 -46.23
C VAL A 684 12.88 11.60 -45.83
N ARG A 685 11.61 11.97 -46.04
CA ARG A 685 10.47 11.12 -45.69
C ARG A 685 10.53 9.81 -46.46
N GLN A 686 10.69 9.85 -47.78
CA GLN A 686 10.77 8.65 -48.62
C GLN A 686 11.87 7.70 -48.16
N LYS A 687 13.09 8.22 -47.91
CA LYS A 687 14.22 7.40 -47.43
C LYS A 687 13.94 6.83 -46.04
N SER A 688 13.43 7.64 -45.12
CA SER A 688 13.17 7.22 -43.74
C SER A 688 12.01 6.23 -43.60
N GLU A 689 11.09 6.21 -44.56
CA GLU A 689 9.91 5.35 -44.59
C GLU A 689 10.03 4.22 -45.64
N ALA A 690 11.25 3.98 -46.17
CA ALA A 690 11.50 2.92 -47.16
C ALA A 690 11.12 1.53 -46.62
N ASP A 691 11.39 1.27 -45.35
CA ASP A 691 11.02 0.04 -44.65
C ASP A 691 9.62 0.12 -44.03
N GLY A 692 8.72 0.93 -44.59
CA GLY A 692 7.36 1.14 -44.12
C GLY A 692 7.17 2.41 -43.27
N LYS A 693 5.90 2.75 -43.01
CA LYS A 693 5.52 3.95 -42.26
C LYS A 693 6.12 3.94 -40.86
N LEU A 694 6.72 5.06 -40.46
CA LEU A 694 7.29 5.21 -39.12
C LEU A 694 6.23 5.38 -38.05
N LEU A 695 5.12 6.06 -38.35
CA LEU A 695 4.06 6.36 -37.39
C LEU A 695 2.91 5.37 -37.48
N ALA A 696 2.40 4.96 -36.32
CA ALA A 696 1.21 4.11 -36.22
C ALA A 696 -0.07 4.86 -36.58
N GLY A 697 -0.06 6.19 -36.46
CA GLY A 697 -1.20 7.04 -36.81
C GLY A 697 -0.79 8.51 -36.94
N PRO A 698 -1.76 9.40 -37.24
CA PRO A 698 -1.55 10.83 -37.24
C PRO A 698 -1.05 11.32 -35.87
N PRO A 699 -0.06 12.22 -35.81
CA PRO A 699 0.37 12.82 -34.55
C PRO A 699 -0.74 13.54 -33.80
N GLU A 700 -0.75 13.42 -32.48
CA GLU A 700 -1.50 14.35 -31.65
C GLU A 700 -0.80 15.71 -31.62
N ARG A 701 -1.58 16.79 -31.63
CA ARG A 701 -1.08 18.16 -31.52
C ARG A 701 -1.96 19.00 -30.61
N ILE A 702 -1.33 19.89 -29.85
CA ILE A 702 -2.00 20.88 -29.02
C ILE A 702 -1.29 22.22 -29.20
N TYR A 703 -2.01 23.23 -29.70
CA TYR A 703 -1.51 24.61 -29.71
C TYR A 703 -1.80 25.29 -28.38
N LEU A 704 -0.74 25.82 -27.78
CA LEU A 704 -0.66 26.24 -26.40
C LEU A 704 -0.26 27.71 -26.32
N LYS A 705 -0.89 28.44 -25.40
CA LYS A 705 -0.49 29.81 -25.04
C LYS A 705 0.07 29.81 -23.63
N ALA A 706 1.26 30.39 -23.44
CA ALA A 706 1.87 30.52 -22.14
C ALA A 706 1.06 31.44 -21.23
N LEU A 707 0.99 31.12 -19.94
CA LEU A 707 0.37 31.97 -18.93
C LEU A 707 1.36 33.04 -18.46
N GLY A 708 0.87 34.22 -18.06
CA GLY A 708 1.73 35.36 -17.72
C GLY A 708 2.68 35.16 -16.52
N PHE A 709 2.44 34.13 -15.70
CA PHE A 709 3.32 33.74 -14.60
C PHE A 709 4.21 32.51 -14.93
N SER A 710 4.21 32.06 -16.19
CA SER A 710 5.07 30.99 -16.68
C SER A 710 6.53 31.44 -16.73
N ALA A 711 7.46 30.53 -16.41
CA ALA A 711 8.90 30.76 -16.49
C ALA A 711 9.37 30.78 -17.96
N LEU A 712 8.95 29.80 -18.76
CA LEU A 712 8.98 29.87 -20.23
C LEU A 712 7.82 30.75 -20.69
N ARG A 713 8.11 31.95 -21.21
CA ARG A 713 7.13 32.97 -21.61
C ARG A 713 6.78 32.96 -23.08
#